data_AF-A0A832KAV1-F1
#
_entry.id   AF-A0A832KAV1-F1
#
_cell.length_a   1.000
_cell.length_b   1.000
_cell.length_c   1.000
_cell.angle_alpha   90.00
_cell.angle_beta   90.00
_cell.angle_gamma   90.00
#
_symmetry.space_group_name_H-M   'P 1'
#
loop_
_entity.id
_entity.type
_entity.pdbx_description
1 polymer ?
#
loop_
_entity_poly.entity_id
_entity_poly.type
_entity_poly.pdbx_seq_one_letter_code
_entity_poly.pdbx_strand_id
1 'polypeptide(L)'
;MKKKEAGFTLVEVMVSLFIIGISTLTIFAFLGSMARQTANVKHQTFATQKAIQIMEELRSLVGRTDRIGVLDSYDDGDRYNPFLTTENTESLGNDPAAPLSGNVKMGTGWRYLRQINVLQESADKFMRKVYVKIYLADENNPTQPKDKDRPLAQSVSIIRTSIAGCLSTQVMDLYIICIENIPGWWTSTADLKPMVDELISDLQTRNPGLEIRPHWITRLAYGRDPYYTPYTNNEVRADLLTDLPYVYYYPGLIQKRTTGGVNYDEYYYVPENFAARINIDGTITNAGSYSLADQFNNAVRYPEEERLWARYGGEMSLRMLLEKMNSSPSELKNLLIVNLHGELLPVPPMRNYSDAAKDPAGSPNVRIVSHPEKLKFSSSETVALRVYTYVANPDAWPGTSELAYATITFPDTVLSRPNIVVKKCVGNNLTAYEWKENCIEGVDYDIFTYTNSTTILLYNSPLRHPANGTQGLDSAKRLYGLEYIPCPIHPAQTPVTFERDLTTNGLVAKNTARWRICLKSISTPGMYEVQTRIGDITYSDSGYPNLSTTYFWVNTDPPYTEQFQFMGDPRHCPYIDVKLWGTAPNTEHRYNWYFASIPAGDYQGYTKSADGWCGDGTYKLNVDVPRFFQMFRRGLLFTNGIWTAITGFSNYYIGLGGEMGGDSSNDLPDSIRVCGKPWSQGLAVTRVNEIIDSPGDYTLCRIIAKTDNSWYSRYWIGELYPDDQWVNWQTNGNLQTGAGNFYRASPTTFGFAFAPTKRTGTMGCSSFINGGSTSAHFRHDWPWGGNRGVIQTDGNVMAGIFNFPPVTPLDASRPFQLNYNGDVPPEWNDSEYSSQRVTHTWERNYYNYGTTGDRASSGVKLTLGNLAGYMVVQGIDKQPGFGAVQISRLALQGILHQFLVAGEPAVTTGRIVQVPLISVSSPQSGEETSASSINIQWSISWRRWDGEKYTSAYLDSYQGDGETVVYNIKYSSDNGLHWYFVQDNAPATPGVRDYAHDLSCTSYTWDISALSGGTKLLRVEGYRDTLPLHYTYQLVRFYIWR
;
A
#
# COMPACT_ATOMS: atom_id res chain seq x y z
N MET A 1 0.67 26.24 -110.13
CA MET A 1 0.84 24.90 -109.53
C MET A 1 2.32 24.67 -109.23
N LYS A 2 2.63 23.94 -108.14
CA LYS A 2 3.94 23.67 -107.52
C LYS A 2 4.50 24.77 -106.62
N LYS A 3 4.15 24.68 -105.33
CA LYS A 3 4.90 25.24 -104.19
C LYS A 3 6.35 24.82 -104.35
N LYS A 4 7.25 25.79 -104.59
CA LYS A 4 8.69 25.56 -104.43
C LYS A 4 8.97 25.68 -102.94
N GLU A 5 9.19 24.55 -102.29
CA GLU A 5 9.84 24.50 -100.98
C GLU A 5 11.21 25.16 -101.16
N ALA A 6 11.35 26.38 -100.64
CA ALA A 6 12.62 27.07 -100.59
C ALA A 6 13.50 26.30 -99.60
N GLY A 7 14.49 25.56 -100.12
CA GLY A 7 15.50 24.93 -99.29
C GLY A 7 16.22 25.97 -98.43
N PHE A 8 16.67 25.55 -97.24
CA PHE A 8 17.39 26.40 -96.29
C PHE A 8 18.50 27.18 -96.98
N THR A 9 18.55 28.48 -96.75
CA THR A 9 19.64 29.32 -97.25
C THR A 9 20.94 28.92 -96.53
N LEU A 10 22.09 29.07 -97.20
CA LEU A 10 23.40 28.76 -96.61
C LEU A 10 23.59 29.47 -95.26
N VAL A 11 23.08 30.70 -95.14
CA VAL A 11 23.10 31.49 -93.90
C VAL A 11 22.27 30.85 -92.80
N GLU A 12 21.06 30.35 -93.09
CA GLU A 12 20.24 29.63 -92.11
C GLU A 12 20.93 28.34 -91.64
N VAL A 13 21.55 27.57 -92.54
CA VAL A 13 22.31 26.36 -92.17
C VAL A 13 23.52 26.71 -91.31
N MET A 14 24.25 27.79 -91.62
CA MET A 14 25.39 28.24 -90.82
C MET A 14 24.97 28.75 -89.44
N VAL A 15 23.86 29.49 -89.34
CA VAL A 15 23.31 29.96 -88.06
C VAL A 15 22.81 28.78 -87.22
N SER A 16 22.11 27.80 -87.83
CA SER A 16 21.69 26.59 -87.13
C SER A 16 22.88 25.76 -86.64
N LEU A 17 23.94 25.59 -87.45
CA LEU A 17 25.18 24.90 -87.03
C LEU A 17 25.90 25.64 -85.91
N PHE A 18 25.92 26.98 -85.94
CA PHE A 18 26.52 27.79 -84.88
C PHE A 18 25.75 27.69 -83.55
N ILE A 19 24.41 27.73 -83.61
CA ILE A 19 23.54 27.53 -82.45
C ILE A 19 23.71 26.10 -81.88
N ILE A 20 23.79 25.09 -82.75
CA ILE A 20 24.06 23.70 -82.32
C ILE A 20 25.46 23.57 -81.71
N GLY A 21 26.48 24.22 -82.29
CA GLY A 21 27.84 24.23 -81.77
C GLY A 21 27.94 24.84 -80.36
N ILE A 22 27.31 25.99 -80.13
CA ILE A 22 27.26 26.63 -78.81
C ILE A 22 26.46 25.78 -77.81
N SER A 23 25.32 25.24 -78.24
CA SER A 23 24.48 24.38 -77.40
C SER A 23 25.23 23.11 -76.98
N THR A 24 25.99 22.50 -77.90
CA THR A 24 26.77 21.29 -77.63
C THR A 24 27.93 21.57 -76.66
N LEU A 25 28.65 22.68 -76.83
CA LEU A 25 29.70 23.13 -75.89
C LEU A 25 29.16 23.37 -74.49
N THR A 26 27.97 23.97 -74.39
CA THR A 26 27.31 24.26 -73.11
C THR A 26 26.85 22.97 -72.44
N ILE A 27 26.34 22.00 -73.21
CA ILE A 27 25.99 20.66 -72.70
C ILE A 27 27.25 19.93 -72.19
N PHE A 28 28.37 19.97 -72.90
CA PHE A 28 29.61 19.34 -72.43
C PHE A 28 30.19 20.01 -71.17
N ALA A 29 30.13 21.34 -71.09
CA ALA A 29 30.53 22.07 -69.89
C ALA A 29 29.61 21.74 -68.69
N PHE A 30 28.31 21.62 -68.93
CA PHE A 30 27.31 21.22 -67.94
C PHE A 30 27.51 19.78 -67.47
N LEU A 31 27.70 18.82 -68.38
CA LEU A 31 28.00 17.42 -68.06
C LEU A 31 29.33 17.29 -67.30
N GLY A 32 30.35 18.06 -67.66
CA GLY A 32 31.63 18.11 -66.94
C GLY A 32 31.48 18.67 -65.51
N SER A 33 30.66 19.70 -65.34
CA SER A 33 30.30 20.26 -64.03
C SER A 33 29.50 19.26 -63.18
N MET A 34 28.49 18.61 -63.78
CA MET A 34 27.71 17.56 -63.12
C MET A 34 28.54 16.35 -62.70
N ALA A 35 29.49 15.91 -63.54
CA ALA A 35 30.39 14.81 -63.19
C ALA A 35 31.29 15.16 -61.99
N ARG A 36 31.81 16.40 -61.95
CA ARG A 36 32.59 16.91 -60.80
C ARG A 36 31.73 17.06 -59.55
N GLN A 37 30.50 17.55 -59.68
CA GLN A 37 29.54 17.64 -58.56
C GLN A 37 29.18 16.25 -58.03
N THR A 38 28.93 15.28 -58.91
CA THR A 38 28.60 13.90 -58.53
C THR A 38 29.77 13.23 -57.80
N ALA A 39 31.01 13.45 -58.25
CA ALA A 39 32.20 12.95 -57.55
C ALA A 39 32.34 13.59 -56.16
N ASN A 40 32.17 14.91 -56.05
CA ASN A 40 32.22 15.62 -54.76
C ASN A 40 31.15 15.12 -53.78
N VAL A 41 29.91 14.90 -54.24
CA VAL A 41 28.83 14.36 -53.42
C VAL A 41 29.14 12.95 -52.92
N LYS A 42 29.75 12.09 -53.76
CA LYS A 42 30.20 10.75 -53.34
C LYS A 42 31.28 10.84 -52.25
N HIS A 43 32.26 11.74 -52.38
CA HIS A 43 33.29 11.95 -51.36
C HIS A 43 32.72 12.48 -50.05
N GLN A 44 31.79 13.44 -50.10
CA GLN A 44 31.11 13.98 -48.91
C GLN A 44 30.25 12.93 -48.20
N THR A 45 29.55 12.08 -48.96
CA THR A 45 28.71 11.01 -48.39
C THR A 45 29.56 10.00 -47.62
N PHE A 46 30.66 9.53 -48.23
CA PHE A 46 31.60 8.62 -47.57
C PHE A 46 32.25 9.24 -46.33
N ALA A 47 32.71 10.50 -46.44
CA ALA A 47 33.31 11.23 -45.33
C ALA A 47 32.34 11.42 -44.15
N THR A 48 31.06 11.68 -44.44
CA THR A 48 30.01 11.83 -43.41
C THR A 48 29.75 10.53 -42.68
N GLN A 49 29.63 9.41 -43.41
CA GLN A 49 29.46 8.08 -42.80
C GLN A 49 30.63 7.74 -41.88
N LYS A 50 31.87 8.02 -42.29
CA LYS A 50 33.07 7.77 -41.48
C LYS A 50 33.18 8.69 -40.27
N ALA A 51 32.82 9.97 -40.40
CA ALA A 51 32.80 10.89 -39.27
C ALA A 51 31.79 10.44 -38.18
N ILE A 52 30.63 9.92 -38.57
CA ILE A 52 29.63 9.37 -37.65
C ILE A 52 30.13 8.07 -37.02
N GLN A 53 30.68 7.15 -37.81
CA GLN A 53 31.21 5.87 -37.31
C GLN A 53 32.27 6.11 -36.21
N ILE A 54 33.24 6.98 -36.47
CA ILE A 54 34.30 7.32 -35.50
C ILE A 54 33.69 7.97 -34.24
N MET A 55 32.65 8.80 -34.38
CA MET A 55 31.98 9.41 -33.24
C MET A 55 31.30 8.36 -32.34
N GLU A 56 30.67 7.33 -32.93
CA GLU A 56 30.08 6.23 -32.18
C GLU A 56 31.12 5.31 -31.55
N GLU A 57 32.27 5.09 -32.22
CA GLU A 57 33.41 4.37 -31.61
C GLU A 57 33.92 5.10 -30.35
N LEU A 58 34.04 6.44 -30.41
CA LEU A 58 34.44 7.26 -29.25
C LEU A 58 33.39 7.26 -28.12
N ARG A 59 32.09 7.31 -28.45
CA ARG A 59 31.00 7.18 -27.45
C ARG A 59 31.05 5.81 -26.78
N SER A 60 31.19 4.74 -27.57
CA SER A 60 31.28 3.38 -27.05
C SER A 60 32.52 3.19 -26.17
N LEU A 61 33.63 3.86 -26.47
CA LEU A 61 34.85 3.78 -25.67
C LEU A 61 34.68 4.40 -24.28
N VAL A 62 33.98 5.54 -24.19
CA VAL A 62 33.62 6.16 -22.91
C VAL A 62 32.66 5.27 -22.13
N GLY A 63 31.66 4.67 -22.80
CA GLY A 63 30.71 3.76 -22.15
C GLY A 63 31.32 2.43 -21.64
N ARG A 64 32.46 1.99 -22.19
CA ARG A 64 33.17 0.79 -21.71
C ARG A 64 34.12 1.06 -20.55
N THR A 65 34.65 2.28 -20.46
CA THR A 65 35.70 2.63 -19.49
C THR A 65 35.18 3.52 -18.36
N ASP A 66 34.00 4.14 -18.51
CA ASP A 66 33.45 5.17 -17.62
C ASP A 66 34.39 6.37 -17.38
N ARG A 67 35.42 6.54 -18.24
CA ARG A 67 36.47 7.55 -18.09
C ARG A 67 36.44 8.53 -19.25
N ILE A 68 36.02 9.78 -18.98
CA ILE A 68 35.97 10.80 -20.04
C ILE A 68 37.36 11.22 -20.51
N GLY A 69 38.38 11.17 -19.63
CA GLY A 69 39.75 11.57 -19.94
C GLY A 69 40.48 10.64 -20.92
N VAL A 70 39.95 9.44 -21.17
CA VAL A 70 40.46 8.55 -22.23
C VAL A 70 40.29 9.20 -23.61
N LEU A 71 39.30 10.09 -23.80
CA LEU A 71 39.15 10.82 -25.05
C LEU A 71 40.33 11.75 -25.33
N ASP A 72 41.01 12.26 -24.31
CA ASP A 72 42.10 13.22 -24.45
C ASP A 72 43.32 12.58 -25.17
N SER A 73 43.48 11.24 -25.09
CA SER A 73 44.53 10.52 -25.82
C SER A 73 44.24 10.34 -27.32
N TYR A 74 43.02 10.64 -27.77
CA TYR A 74 42.60 10.58 -29.17
C TYR A 74 42.57 11.96 -29.85
N ASP A 75 43.02 13.02 -29.17
CA ASP A 75 43.20 14.32 -29.81
C ASP A 75 44.41 14.28 -30.75
N ASP A 76 44.17 14.44 -32.05
CA ASP A 76 45.19 14.48 -33.08
C ASP A 76 45.91 15.86 -33.12
N GLY A 77 45.38 16.88 -32.43
CA GLY A 77 45.86 18.25 -32.52
C GLY A 77 45.82 18.76 -33.97
N ASP A 78 46.96 19.21 -34.49
CA ASP A 78 47.15 19.63 -35.89
C ASP A 78 47.57 18.49 -36.84
N ARG A 79 47.63 17.24 -36.37
CA ARG A 79 48.05 16.09 -37.17
C ARG A 79 46.87 15.49 -37.94
N TYR A 80 47.20 14.85 -39.06
CA TYR A 80 46.24 14.15 -39.91
C TYR A 80 46.55 12.66 -39.94
N ASN A 81 45.53 11.83 -39.74
CA ASN A 81 45.69 10.37 -39.66
C ASN A 81 44.98 9.68 -40.83
N PRO A 82 45.65 8.76 -41.57
CA PRO A 82 45.02 8.03 -42.66
C PRO A 82 44.08 6.89 -42.20
N PHE A 83 44.15 6.46 -40.94
CA PHE A 83 43.23 5.45 -40.39
C PHE A 83 41.91 6.11 -39.99
N LEU A 84 40.81 5.74 -40.65
CA LEU A 84 39.48 6.31 -40.44
C LEU A 84 38.68 5.55 -39.35
N THR A 85 39.33 5.19 -38.24
CA THR A 85 38.75 4.43 -37.10
C THR A 85 39.61 4.61 -35.85
N THR A 86 39.02 4.53 -34.65
CA THR A 86 39.74 4.65 -33.37
C THR A 86 40.26 3.32 -32.84
N GLU A 87 40.01 2.20 -33.54
CA GLU A 87 40.60 0.90 -33.21
C GLU A 87 42.13 0.90 -33.33
N ASN A 88 42.78 0.04 -32.55
CA ASN A 88 44.25 -0.07 -32.53
C ASN A 88 44.79 -0.41 -33.94
N THR A 89 45.74 0.37 -34.46
CA THR A 89 46.29 0.17 -35.81
C THR A 89 46.97 -1.20 -35.97
N GLU A 90 47.47 -1.78 -34.89
CA GLU A 90 48.05 -3.14 -34.88
C GLU A 90 47.01 -4.23 -35.14
N SER A 91 45.78 -4.09 -34.60
CA SER A 91 44.70 -5.06 -34.82
C SER A 91 44.15 -5.01 -36.26
N LEU A 92 44.43 -3.92 -36.96
CA LEU A 92 44.09 -3.70 -38.37
C LEU A 92 45.24 -4.09 -39.32
N GLY A 93 46.31 -4.71 -38.83
CA GLY A 93 47.48 -5.08 -39.63
C GLY A 93 48.28 -3.87 -40.16
N ASN A 94 48.11 -2.69 -39.54
CA ASN A 94 48.67 -1.40 -39.96
C ASN A 94 48.34 -1.00 -41.40
N ASP A 95 47.17 -1.41 -41.92
CA ASP A 95 46.70 -1.04 -43.26
C ASP A 95 45.46 -0.12 -43.18
N PRO A 96 45.57 1.17 -43.59
CA PRO A 96 44.42 2.07 -43.69
C PRO A 96 43.32 1.64 -44.67
N ALA A 97 43.57 0.66 -45.55
CA ALA A 97 42.54 0.04 -46.39
C ALA A 97 41.74 -1.06 -45.68
N ALA A 98 42.10 -1.44 -44.44
CA ALA A 98 41.39 -2.46 -43.68
C ALA A 98 39.88 -2.16 -43.60
N PRO A 99 38.99 -3.17 -43.60
CA PRO A 99 37.54 -2.98 -43.74
C PRO A 99 36.91 -1.94 -42.80
N LEU A 100 37.42 -1.83 -41.57
CA LEU A 100 36.96 -0.87 -40.56
C LEU A 100 37.32 0.59 -40.91
N SER A 101 38.52 0.84 -41.43
CA SER A 101 38.96 2.15 -41.93
C SER A 101 38.38 2.44 -43.32
N GLY A 102 38.47 1.48 -44.25
CA GLY A 102 37.89 1.55 -45.59
C GLY A 102 38.47 2.67 -46.47
N ASN A 103 39.69 3.14 -46.17
CA ASN A 103 40.34 4.21 -46.93
C ASN A 103 40.82 3.69 -48.29
N VAL A 104 40.89 4.58 -49.28
CA VAL A 104 41.26 4.21 -50.65
C VAL A 104 42.63 4.79 -50.96
N LYS A 105 43.51 3.97 -51.55
CA LYS A 105 44.85 4.40 -51.93
C LYS A 105 44.81 5.42 -53.08
N MET A 106 45.67 6.43 -53.01
CA MET A 106 45.83 7.47 -54.01
C MET A 106 47.33 7.72 -54.22
N GLY A 107 47.88 7.21 -55.34
CA GLY A 107 49.32 7.24 -55.60
C GLY A 107 50.12 6.56 -54.48
N THR A 108 51.06 7.28 -53.87
CA THR A 108 51.89 6.81 -52.75
C THR A 108 51.25 7.01 -51.36
N GLY A 109 50.08 7.66 -51.27
CA GLY A 109 49.39 7.88 -49.99
C GLY A 109 47.90 7.53 -50.03
N TRP A 110 47.12 8.20 -49.18
CA TRP A 110 45.72 7.85 -48.91
C TRP A 110 44.78 8.96 -49.34
N ARG A 111 43.60 8.59 -49.83
CA ARG A 111 42.65 9.55 -50.40
C ARG A 111 41.96 10.42 -49.35
N TYR A 112 41.75 9.88 -48.15
CA TYR A 112 41.09 10.59 -47.05
C TYR A 112 41.98 10.67 -45.82
N LEU A 113 41.84 11.75 -45.06
CA LEU A 113 42.55 11.99 -43.82
C LEU A 113 41.54 12.36 -42.73
N ARG A 114 41.72 11.84 -41.51
CA ARG A 114 40.93 12.26 -40.35
C ARG A 114 41.72 13.21 -39.46
N GLN A 115 40.98 14.00 -38.69
CA GLN A 115 41.47 14.78 -37.57
C GLN A 115 40.41 14.77 -36.47
N ILE A 116 40.78 14.31 -35.29
CA ILE A 116 39.96 14.35 -34.07
C ILE A 116 40.49 15.48 -33.18
N ASN A 117 39.60 16.37 -32.72
CA ASN A 117 39.96 17.36 -31.72
C ASN A 117 39.07 17.21 -30.49
N VAL A 118 39.69 17.18 -29.31
CA VAL A 118 38.98 16.97 -28.04
C VAL A 118 39.22 18.18 -27.15
N LEU A 119 38.16 18.96 -26.92
CA LEU A 119 38.23 20.15 -26.06
C LEU A 119 37.58 19.84 -24.72
N GLN A 120 38.34 20.06 -23.64
CA GLN A 120 37.79 20.11 -22.29
C GLN A 120 37.07 21.43 -22.05
N GLU A 121 35.84 21.37 -21.56
CA GLU A 121 35.10 22.56 -21.14
C GLU A 121 35.58 23.02 -19.75
N SER A 122 35.73 24.34 -19.60
CA SER A 122 36.26 24.97 -18.38
C SER A 122 35.32 24.87 -17.17
N ALA A 123 34.01 24.73 -17.41
CA ALA A 123 32.98 24.70 -16.37
C ALA A 123 32.63 23.29 -15.86
N ASP A 124 32.80 22.23 -16.66
CA ASP A 124 32.51 20.84 -16.26
C ASP A 124 33.69 19.91 -16.64
N LYS A 125 34.45 19.48 -15.64
CA LYS A 125 35.62 18.60 -15.79
C LYS A 125 35.26 17.23 -16.40
N PHE A 126 33.98 16.85 -16.41
CA PHE A 126 33.47 15.56 -16.86
C PHE A 126 32.81 15.60 -18.24
N MET A 127 32.95 16.72 -18.94
CA MET A 127 32.44 16.94 -20.28
C MET A 127 33.59 17.14 -21.26
N ARG A 128 33.46 16.57 -22.46
CA ARG A 128 34.35 16.82 -23.61
C ARG A 128 33.53 17.18 -24.84
N LYS A 129 33.99 18.20 -25.56
CA LYS A 129 33.47 18.55 -26.87
C LYS A 129 34.41 17.97 -27.93
N VAL A 130 33.91 16.99 -28.68
CA VAL A 130 34.69 16.22 -29.65
C VAL A 130 34.30 16.65 -31.06
N TYR A 131 35.30 16.97 -31.87
CA TYR A 131 35.18 17.25 -33.30
C TYR A 131 35.83 16.13 -34.08
N VAL A 132 35.10 15.52 -35.02
CA VAL A 132 35.66 14.56 -35.98
C VAL A 132 35.55 15.17 -37.37
N LYS A 133 36.69 15.46 -38.00
CA LYS A 133 36.77 16.06 -39.33
C LYS A 133 37.43 15.08 -40.30
N ILE A 134 36.85 14.94 -41.49
CA ILE A 134 37.41 14.14 -42.57
C ILE A 134 37.71 15.05 -43.76
N TYR A 135 38.92 14.96 -44.30
CA TYR A 135 39.42 15.75 -45.41
C TYR A 135 39.73 14.88 -46.62
N LEU A 136 39.71 15.49 -47.81
CA LEU A 136 40.31 14.92 -49.00
C LEU A 136 41.81 15.22 -48.97
N ALA A 137 42.67 14.24 -49.21
CA ALA A 137 44.11 14.47 -49.28
C ALA A 137 44.50 15.26 -50.56
N ASP A 138 45.59 16.02 -50.48
CA ASP A 138 46.20 16.66 -51.66
C ASP A 138 46.89 15.60 -52.53
N GLU A 139 46.62 15.63 -53.83
CA GLU A 139 47.23 14.73 -54.81
C GLU A 139 48.75 14.94 -54.92
N ASN A 140 49.25 16.15 -54.64
CA ASN A 140 50.67 16.48 -54.67
C ASN A 140 51.37 16.25 -53.32
N ASN A 141 50.61 16.22 -52.22
CA ASN A 141 51.12 15.94 -50.88
C ASN A 141 50.10 15.14 -50.07
N PRO A 142 50.10 13.80 -50.19
CA PRO A 142 49.02 12.96 -49.68
C PRO A 142 49.03 12.76 -48.16
N THR A 143 49.88 13.49 -47.43
CA THR A 143 49.87 13.57 -45.95
C THR A 143 49.16 14.83 -45.44
N GLN A 144 48.75 15.73 -46.34
CA GLN A 144 48.07 16.99 -46.03
C GLN A 144 46.71 17.04 -46.73
N PRO A 145 45.73 17.78 -46.16
CA PRO A 145 44.45 17.99 -46.82
C PRO A 145 44.60 18.90 -48.04
N LYS A 146 43.79 18.64 -49.08
CA LYS A 146 43.68 19.47 -50.29
C LYS A 146 43.23 20.91 -49.98
N ASP A 147 42.42 21.05 -48.93
CA ASP A 147 41.98 22.33 -48.39
C ASP A 147 41.89 22.19 -46.87
N LYS A 148 42.72 22.95 -46.14
CA LYS A 148 42.81 22.88 -44.68
C LYS A 148 41.58 23.46 -44.00
N ASP A 149 40.91 24.43 -44.62
CA ASP A 149 39.80 25.16 -44.03
C ASP A 149 38.44 24.55 -44.41
N ARG A 150 38.44 23.57 -45.32
CA ARG A 150 37.22 22.94 -45.84
C ARG A 150 37.24 21.41 -45.73
N PRO A 151 36.86 20.85 -44.57
CA PRO A 151 36.66 19.40 -44.46
C PRO A 151 35.52 18.92 -45.37
N LEU A 152 35.61 17.68 -45.84
CA LEU A 152 34.54 17.02 -46.60
C LEU A 152 33.32 16.75 -45.71
N ALA A 153 33.55 16.43 -44.44
CA ALA A 153 32.54 16.26 -43.42
C ALA A 153 33.10 16.60 -42.03
N GLN A 154 32.24 17.14 -41.18
CA GLN A 154 32.53 17.40 -39.77
C GLN A 154 31.35 16.95 -38.92
N SER A 155 31.63 16.12 -37.91
CA SER A 155 30.69 15.77 -36.85
C SER A 155 31.14 16.38 -35.54
N VAL A 156 30.20 16.92 -34.75
CA VAL A 156 30.47 17.53 -33.45
C VAL A 156 29.55 16.89 -32.43
N SER A 157 30.12 16.46 -31.31
CA SER A 157 29.34 15.92 -30.20
C SER A 157 29.88 16.40 -28.86
N ILE A 158 28.97 16.51 -27.89
CA ILE A 158 29.31 16.62 -26.49
C ILE A 158 29.18 15.22 -25.88
N ILE A 159 30.24 14.77 -25.24
CA ILE A 159 30.29 13.48 -24.53
C ILE A 159 30.53 13.79 -23.05
N ARG A 160 29.73 13.17 -22.17
CA ARG A 160 29.77 13.36 -20.71
C ARG A 160 29.79 11.99 -20.04
N THR A 161 30.56 11.82 -18.97
CA THR A 161 30.44 10.64 -18.10
C THR A 161 29.32 10.87 -17.09
N SER A 162 28.51 9.84 -16.86
CA SER A 162 27.43 9.86 -15.87
C SER A 162 28.00 9.80 -14.45
N ILE A 163 28.39 10.95 -13.89
CA ILE A 163 28.62 11.15 -12.44
C ILE A 163 27.32 11.60 -11.75
N ALA A 164 26.18 11.44 -12.41
CA ALA A 164 24.87 11.85 -11.92
C ALA A 164 24.41 11.15 -10.61
N GLY A 165 25.26 10.37 -9.93
CA GLY A 165 24.90 9.55 -8.77
C GLY A 165 25.74 9.74 -7.49
N CYS A 166 26.56 10.80 -7.37
CA CYS A 166 27.42 11.00 -6.17
C CYS A 166 27.02 12.18 -5.28
N LEU A 167 25.78 12.67 -5.41
CA LEU A 167 25.25 13.73 -4.57
C LEU A 167 24.89 13.22 -3.18
N SER A 168 25.06 14.08 -2.18
CA SER A 168 24.50 13.87 -0.85
C SER A 168 22.98 13.80 -0.96
N THR A 169 22.41 12.74 -0.40
CA THR A 169 21.00 12.40 -0.55
C THR A 169 20.33 12.24 0.81
N GLN A 170 19.11 12.76 0.95
CA GLN A 170 18.20 12.54 2.07
C GLN A 170 17.05 11.67 1.60
N VAL A 171 16.84 10.56 2.29
CA VAL A 171 15.78 9.60 1.99
C VAL A 171 14.63 9.82 2.94
N MET A 172 13.45 10.04 2.38
CA MET A 172 12.19 10.18 3.11
C MET A 172 11.36 8.91 2.92
N ASP A 173 11.03 8.25 4.03
CA ASP A 173 10.17 7.07 4.07
C ASP A 173 8.69 7.48 3.99
N LEU A 174 8.03 7.08 2.91
CA LEU A 174 6.63 7.42 2.63
C LEU A 174 5.77 6.17 2.58
N TYR A 175 4.81 6.04 3.50
CA TYR A 175 3.88 4.93 3.54
C TYR A 175 2.63 5.27 2.75
N ILE A 176 2.31 4.43 1.76
CA ILE A 176 1.29 4.72 0.76
C ILE A 176 0.20 3.66 0.84
N ILE A 177 -1.00 4.06 1.24
CA ILE A 177 -2.16 3.18 1.34
C ILE A 177 -2.82 3.09 -0.04
N CYS A 178 -2.74 1.92 -0.66
CA CYS A 178 -3.23 1.61 -2.00
C CYS A 178 -3.77 0.17 -2.05
N ILE A 179 -4.86 -0.05 -1.33
CA ILE A 179 -5.44 -1.36 -1.05
C ILE A 179 -6.05 -1.99 -2.31
N GLU A 180 -5.65 -3.23 -2.62
CA GLU A 180 -6.01 -3.99 -3.83
C GLU A 180 -7.52 -4.23 -3.97
N ASN A 181 -8.23 -4.36 -2.85
CA ASN A 181 -9.64 -4.74 -2.79
C ASN A 181 -10.56 -3.60 -2.33
N ILE A 182 -10.09 -2.34 -2.43
CA ILE A 182 -10.83 -1.10 -2.16
C ILE A 182 -10.78 -0.19 -3.39
N PRO A 183 -11.89 0.42 -3.83
CA PRO A 183 -11.89 1.26 -5.02
C PRO A 183 -11.23 2.61 -4.79
N GLY A 184 -10.72 3.23 -5.86
CA GLY A 184 -10.40 4.66 -5.87
C GLY A 184 -11.67 5.51 -5.88
N TRP A 185 -11.85 6.41 -4.90
CA TRP A 185 -13.08 7.22 -4.81
C TRP A 185 -13.02 8.54 -5.57
N TRP A 186 -11.87 8.86 -6.14
CA TRP A 186 -11.61 10.11 -6.82
C TRP A 186 -10.82 9.87 -8.10
N THR A 187 -10.40 8.66 -8.43
CA THR A 187 -9.80 8.34 -9.72
C THR A 187 -9.90 6.84 -9.94
N SER A 188 -9.57 6.37 -11.14
CA SER A 188 -9.51 4.95 -11.44
C SER A 188 -8.55 4.22 -10.50
N THR A 189 -8.94 3.05 -10.02
CA THR A 189 -8.07 2.18 -9.23
C THR A 189 -6.81 1.81 -10.01
N ALA A 190 -6.89 1.73 -11.34
CA ALA A 190 -5.76 1.46 -12.22
C ALA A 190 -4.70 2.58 -12.22
N ASP A 191 -5.10 3.82 -11.98
CA ASP A 191 -4.20 4.97 -12.04
C ASP A 191 -3.48 5.25 -10.72
N LEU A 192 -3.98 4.71 -9.60
CA LEU A 192 -3.51 5.08 -8.25
C LEU A 192 -2.00 4.95 -8.08
N LYS A 193 -1.46 3.75 -8.35
CA LYS A 193 -0.04 3.45 -8.16
C LYS A 193 0.85 4.07 -9.25
N PRO A 194 0.59 3.87 -10.56
CA PRO A 194 1.44 4.43 -11.62
C PRO A 194 1.59 5.96 -11.55
N MET A 195 0.51 6.67 -11.23
CA MET A 195 0.53 8.12 -11.08
C MET A 195 1.47 8.58 -9.97
N VAL A 196 1.46 7.90 -8.81
CA VAL A 196 2.30 8.29 -7.68
C VAL A 196 3.76 7.95 -7.95
N ASP A 197 4.04 6.82 -8.59
CA ASP A 197 5.39 6.44 -9.03
C ASP A 197 5.98 7.50 -9.99
N GLU A 198 5.20 7.95 -10.98
CA GLU A 198 5.61 9.01 -11.90
C GLU A 198 5.86 10.34 -11.16
N LEU A 199 4.97 10.71 -10.23
CA LEU A 199 5.12 11.94 -9.44
C LEU A 199 6.33 11.91 -8.51
N ILE A 200 6.62 10.77 -7.89
CA ILE A 200 7.83 10.59 -7.08
C ILE A 200 9.07 10.77 -7.97
N SER A 201 9.09 10.15 -9.16
CA SER A 201 10.20 10.28 -10.11
C SER A 201 10.41 11.72 -10.58
N ASP A 202 9.34 12.45 -10.92
CA ASP A 202 9.42 13.88 -11.31
C ASP A 202 9.91 14.75 -10.14
N LEU A 203 9.41 14.50 -8.93
CA LEU A 203 9.81 15.23 -7.72
C LEU A 203 11.29 15.01 -7.38
N GLN A 204 11.79 13.78 -7.46
CA GLN A 204 13.21 13.46 -7.26
C GLN A 204 14.09 14.05 -8.37
N THR A 205 13.63 14.03 -9.63
CA THR A 205 14.36 14.59 -10.78
C THR A 205 14.55 16.11 -10.63
N ARG A 206 13.54 16.81 -10.13
CA ARG A 206 13.58 18.27 -9.89
C ARG A 206 14.34 18.65 -8.62
N ASN A 207 14.53 17.71 -7.71
CA ASN A 207 15.19 17.93 -6.42
C ASN A 207 16.34 16.93 -6.24
N PRO A 208 17.46 17.12 -6.97
CA PRO A 208 18.63 16.26 -6.81
C PRO A 208 19.08 16.23 -5.34
N GLY A 209 19.23 15.03 -4.77
CA GLY A 209 19.53 14.81 -3.36
C GLY A 209 18.30 14.57 -2.47
N LEU A 210 17.08 14.68 -2.98
CA LEU A 210 15.89 14.15 -2.30
C LEU A 210 15.55 12.77 -2.90
N GLU A 211 15.46 11.76 -2.05
CA GLU A 211 14.95 10.44 -2.40
C GLU A 211 13.69 10.14 -1.59
N ILE A 212 12.64 9.66 -2.24
CA ILE A 212 11.43 9.19 -1.56
C ILE A 212 11.42 7.68 -1.70
N ARG A 213 11.42 6.99 -0.56
CA ARG A 213 11.32 5.53 -0.52
C ARG A 213 9.86 5.16 -0.23
N PRO A 214 9.11 4.68 -1.23
CA PRO A 214 7.72 4.28 -1.03
C PRO A 214 7.66 2.93 -0.29
N HIS A 215 6.87 2.90 0.77
CA HIS A 215 6.43 1.69 1.48
C HIS A 215 4.98 1.45 1.15
N TRP A 216 4.74 0.57 0.20
CA TRP A 216 3.39 0.24 -0.25
C TRP A 216 2.64 -0.57 0.81
N ILE A 217 1.41 -0.17 1.07
CA ILE A 217 0.43 -0.90 1.86
C ILE A 217 -0.73 -1.25 0.91
N THR A 218 -0.66 -2.43 0.30
CA THR A 218 -1.66 -2.87 -0.69
C THR A 218 -2.77 -3.73 -0.14
N ARG A 219 -2.76 -4.06 1.16
CA ARG A 219 -3.63 -5.11 1.70
C ARG A 219 -4.22 -4.71 3.04
N LEU A 220 -5.49 -5.05 3.26
CA LEU A 220 -6.16 -4.78 4.53
C LEU A 220 -5.60 -5.64 5.66
N ALA A 221 -5.63 -6.97 5.46
CA ALA A 221 -5.23 -8.02 6.39
C ALA A 221 -5.23 -9.37 5.66
N TYR A 222 -5.16 -10.48 6.41
CA TYR A 222 -5.27 -11.85 5.90
C TYR A 222 -6.62 -12.46 6.31
N GLY A 223 -7.33 -13.10 5.37
CA GLY A 223 -8.68 -13.61 5.58
C GLY A 223 -8.73 -14.89 6.42
N ARG A 224 -9.85 -15.11 7.14
CA ARG A 224 -10.05 -16.25 8.05
C ARG A 224 -10.31 -17.58 7.37
N ASP A 225 -11.20 -17.60 6.37
CA ASP A 225 -11.45 -18.80 5.58
C ASP A 225 -10.37 -18.91 4.50
N PRO A 226 -9.55 -19.98 4.49
CA PRO A 226 -8.45 -20.11 3.54
C PRO A 226 -8.90 -20.49 2.12
N TYR A 227 -10.14 -20.96 1.95
CA TYR A 227 -10.68 -21.29 0.63
C TYR A 227 -11.40 -20.10 -0.02
N TYR A 228 -11.77 -19.06 0.74
CA TYR A 228 -12.46 -17.88 0.22
C TYR A 228 -11.76 -17.31 -1.02
N THR A 229 -12.44 -17.38 -2.16
CA THR A 229 -11.92 -17.02 -3.48
C THR A 229 -13.00 -16.22 -4.22
N PRO A 230 -13.07 -14.89 -4.05
CA PRO A 230 -14.03 -14.08 -4.77
C PRO A 230 -13.76 -14.10 -6.28
N TYR A 231 -14.80 -13.86 -7.06
CA TYR A 231 -14.75 -13.82 -8.52
C TYR A 231 -14.59 -12.38 -9.02
N THR A 232 -13.77 -12.17 -10.05
CA THR A 232 -13.65 -10.92 -10.79
C THR A 232 -13.62 -11.20 -12.30
N ASN A 233 -14.17 -10.25 -13.06
CA ASN A 233 -14.23 -10.32 -14.51
C ASN A 233 -13.12 -9.47 -15.15
N ASN A 234 -12.37 -10.04 -16.10
CA ASN A 234 -11.26 -9.36 -16.77
C ASN A 234 -11.49 -9.24 -18.28
N GLU A 235 -11.89 -10.34 -18.93
CA GLU A 235 -12.09 -10.41 -20.38
C GLU A 235 -13.45 -9.86 -20.83
N VAL A 236 -14.50 -10.11 -20.02
CA VAL A 236 -15.88 -9.75 -20.35
C VAL A 236 -16.35 -8.64 -19.44
N ARG A 237 -16.89 -7.57 -20.04
CA ARG A 237 -17.40 -6.40 -19.31
C ARG A 237 -18.65 -6.77 -18.50
N ALA A 238 -18.77 -6.20 -17.30
CA ALA A 238 -19.75 -6.60 -16.30
C ALA A 238 -21.22 -6.40 -16.72
N ASP A 239 -21.54 -5.47 -17.63
CA ASP A 239 -22.88 -5.15 -18.13
C ASP A 239 -23.28 -5.94 -19.39
N LEU A 240 -22.41 -6.84 -19.88
CA LEU A 240 -22.79 -7.74 -20.98
C LEU A 240 -23.72 -8.84 -20.44
N LEU A 241 -24.60 -9.36 -21.30
CA LEU A 241 -25.59 -10.41 -20.95
C LEU A 241 -24.93 -11.80 -20.79
N THR A 242 -23.75 -11.85 -20.18
CA THR A 242 -23.05 -13.07 -19.79
C THR A 242 -23.37 -13.40 -18.35
N ASP A 243 -23.46 -14.69 -18.05
CA ASP A 243 -23.76 -15.15 -16.70
C ASP A 243 -22.62 -14.80 -15.74
N LEU A 244 -22.92 -14.16 -14.61
CA LEU A 244 -21.96 -13.94 -13.53
C LEU A 244 -22.02 -15.14 -12.58
N PRO A 245 -21.05 -16.09 -12.65
CA PRO A 245 -21.24 -17.44 -12.13
C PRO A 245 -21.23 -17.51 -10.59
N TYR A 246 -20.69 -16.50 -9.92
CA TYR A 246 -20.40 -16.54 -8.49
C TYR A 246 -20.94 -15.34 -7.72
N VAL A 247 -21.36 -15.56 -6.47
CA VAL A 247 -22.06 -14.57 -5.65
C VAL A 247 -21.12 -13.60 -4.92
N TYR A 248 -19.96 -14.10 -4.47
CA TYR A 248 -18.87 -13.25 -3.97
C TYR A 248 -18.12 -12.72 -5.19
N TYR A 249 -18.42 -11.48 -5.55
CA TYR A 249 -18.10 -10.87 -6.84
C TYR A 249 -17.52 -9.49 -6.62
N TYR A 250 -16.45 -9.20 -7.36
CA TYR A 250 -15.73 -7.95 -7.44
C TYR A 250 -15.78 -7.49 -8.89
N PRO A 251 -16.42 -6.35 -9.21
CA PRO A 251 -16.46 -5.87 -10.58
C PRO A 251 -15.08 -5.45 -11.06
N GLY A 252 -14.54 -6.17 -12.04
CA GLY A 252 -13.30 -5.82 -12.72
C GLY A 252 -13.57 -4.84 -13.85
N LEU A 253 -13.67 -5.34 -15.09
CA LEU A 253 -13.95 -4.50 -16.26
C LEU A 253 -15.42 -4.03 -16.30
N ILE A 254 -15.65 -2.71 -16.28
CA ILE A 254 -16.97 -2.08 -16.29
C ILE A 254 -17.12 -1.08 -17.44
N GLN A 255 -18.37 -0.72 -17.76
CA GLN A 255 -18.66 0.43 -18.61
C GLN A 255 -18.85 1.67 -17.74
N LYS A 256 -18.02 2.69 -17.98
CA LYS A 256 -18.15 4.00 -17.38
C LYS A 256 -18.69 5.00 -18.38
N ARG A 257 -19.31 6.07 -17.88
CA ARG A 257 -19.88 7.14 -18.69
C ARG A 257 -19.26 8.47 -18.29
N THR A 258 -18.61 9.14 -19.25
CA THR A 258 -18.11 10.51 -19.05
C THR A 258 -19.26 11.48 -18.76
N THR A 259 -18.94 12.61 -18.14
CA THR A 259 -19.88 13.74 -17.95
C THR A 259 -20.43 14.27 -19.28
N GLY A 260 -19.71 14.08 -20.39
CA GLY A 260 -20.17 14.39 -21.76
C GLY A 260 -21.08 13.33 -22.39
N GLY A 261 -21.43 12.27 -21.65
CA GLY A 261 -22.34 11.21 -22.09
C GLY A 261 -21.71 10.10 -22.93
N VAL A 262 -20.39 10.12 -23.15
CA VAL A 262 -19.64 9.09 -23.89
C VAL A 262 -19.34 7.92 -22.96
N ASN A 263 -19.62 6.70 -23.41
CA ASN A 263 -19.28 5.47 -22.69
C ASN A 263 -17.87 4.98 -23.07
N TYR A 264 -17.12 4.48 -22.09
CA TYR A 264 -15.82 3.85 -22.28
C TYR A 264 -15.63 2.72 -21.25
N ASP A 265 -14.72 1.81 -21.55
CA ASP A 265 -14.44 0.66 -20.68
C ASP A 265 -13.28 0.99 -19.72
N GLU A 266 -13.42 0.63 -18.45
CA GLU A 266 -12.44 0.91 -17.40
C GLU A 266 -12.46 -0.20 -16.33
N TYR A 267 -11.32 -0.44 -15.68
CA TYR A 267 -11.25 -1.33 -14.51
C TYR A 267 -11.71 -0.62 -13.24
N TYR A 268 -12.75 -1.16 -12.59
CA TYR A 268 -13.15 -0.73 -11.25
C TYR A 268 -12.25 -1.34 -10.18
N TYR A 269 -12.10 -2.66 -10.20
CA TYR A 269 -10.98 -3.38 -9.59
C TYR A 269 -10.05 -3.89 -10.68
N VAL A 270 -8.73 -3.83 -10.44
CA VAL A 270 -7.73 -4.33 -11.39
C VAL A 270 -7.38 -5.77 -11.00
N PRO A 271 -7.77 -6.79 -11.78
CA PRO A 271 -7.58 -8.19 -11.40
C PRO A 271 -6.11 -8.57 -11.14
N GLU A 272 -5.17 -7.96 -11.88
CA GLU A 272 -3.74 -8.20 -11.75
C GLU A 272 -3.12 -7.66 -10.44
N ASN A 273 -3.79 -6.69 -9.79
CA ASN A 273 -3.29 -6.10 -8.55
C ASN A 273 -3.53 -6.97 -7.31
N PHE A 274 -4.37 -8.00 -7.41
CA PHE A 274 -4.65 -8.90 -6.29
C PHE A 274 -3.49 -9.88 -6.10
N ALA A 275 -2.76 -9.74 -4.99
CA ALA A 275 -1.74 -10.72 -4.59
C ALA A 275 -2.35 -11.96 -3.92
N ALA A 276 -3.62 -11.87 -3.50
CA ALA A 276 -4.36 -12.94 -2.86
C ALA A 276 -4.84 -13.99 -3.86
N ARG A 277 -5.31 -15.12 -3.31
CA ARG A 277 -6.10 -16.09 -4.07
C ARG A 277 -7.41 -15.45 -4.54
N ILE A 278 -7.60 -15.39 -5.86
CA ILE A 278 -8.78 -14.80 -6.51
C ILE A 278 -9.16 -15.61 -7.75
N ASN A 279 -10.42 -15.59 -8.14
CA ASN A 279 -10.91 -16.23 -9.36
C ASN A 279 -11.10 -15.18 -10.45
N ILE A 280 -10.27 -15.22 -11.49
CA ILE A 280 -10.31 -14.32 -12.66
C ILE A 280 -10.90 -15.12 -13.82
N ASP A 281 -12.10 -14.75 -14.27
CA ASP A 281 -12.79 -15.40 -15.40
C ASP A 281 -12.85 -16.94 -15.35
N GLY A 282 -13.04 -17.50 -14.16
CA GLY A 282 -13.14 -18.94 -13.92
C GLY A 282 -11.81 -19.61 -13.57
N THR A 283 -10.68 -18.88 -13.65
CA THR A 283 -9.36 -19.37 -13.32
C THR A 283 -8.91 -18.85 -11.95
N ILE A 284 -8.65 -19.75 -11.01
CA ILE A 284 -8.08 -19.38 -9.70
C ILE A 284 -6.61 -19.03 -9.88
N THR A 285 -6.27 -17.76 -9.69
CA THR A 285 -4.89 -17.27 -9.66
C THR A 285 -4.38 -17.24 -8.21
N ASN A 286 -3.06 -17.28 -8.05
CA ASN A 286 -2.40 -17.25 -6.73
C ASN A 286 -2.93 -18.31 -5.74
N ALA A 287 -3.27 -19.51 -6.23
CA ALA A 287 -3.94 -20.54 -5.43
C ALA A 287 -3.19 -20.96 -4.14
N GLY A 288 -1.85 -20.83 -4.14
CA GLY A 288 -0.98 -21.09 -2.98
C GLY A 288 -0.72 -19.88 -2.08
N SER A 289 -1.33 -18.73 -2.38
CA SER A 289 -1.23 -17.49 -1.60
C SER A 289 -2.21 -17.51 -0.42
N TYR A 290 -2.35 -16.37 0.24
CA TYR A 290 -3.32 -16.14 1.31
C TYR A 290 -4.73 -15.87 0.76
N SER A 291 -5.75 -16.00 1.62
CA SER A 291 -7.13 -15.62 1.30
C SER A 291 -7.39 -14.15 1.60
N LEU A 292 -8.24 -13.52 0.78
CA LEU A 292 -8.61 -12.11 0.92
C LEU A 292 -9.34 -11.85 2.24
N ALA A 293 -8.94 -10.77 2.92
CA ALA A 293 -9.72 -10.18 3.99
C ALA A 293 -10.66 -9.11 3.42
N ASP A 294 -11.96 -9.24 3.63
CA ASP A 294 -12.96 -8.26 3.20
C ASP A 294 -14.15 -8.18 4.16
N GLN A 295 -15.22 -7.46 3.77
CA GLN A 295 -16.42 -7.33 4.59
C GLN A 295 -17.15 -8.65 4.90
N PHE A 296 -16.85 -9.73 4.18
CA PHE A 296 -17.39 -11.07 4.38
C PHE A 296 -16.36 -11.97 5.09
N ASN A 297 -15.17 -12.12 4.52
CA ASN A 297 -14.10 -12.89 5.10
C ASN A 297 -13.22 -12.00 5.98
N ASN A 298 -13.65 -11.81 7.24
CA ASN A 298 -12.93 -10.96 8.18
C ASN A 298 -11.46 -11.37 8.37
N ALA A 299 -10.65 -10.43 8.87
CA ALA A 299 -9.25 -10.66 9.21
C ALA A 299 -9.07 -11.75 10.26
N VAL A 300 -8.04 -12.60 10.12
CA VAL A 300 -7.58 -13.53 11.15
C VAL A 300 -7.22 -12.79 12.44
N ARG A 301 -6.96 -13.51 13.54
CA ARG A 301 -6.45 -12.88 14.77
C ARG A 301 -5.01 -12.38 14.52
N TYR A 302 -4.59 -11.32 15.20
CA TYR A 302 -3.29 -10.68 14.94
C TYR A 302 -2.08 -11.65 15.05
N PRO A 303 -2.00 -12.56 16.05
CA PRO A 303 -0.91 -13.53 16.11
C PRO A 303 -0.84 -14.47 14.89
N GLU A 304 -2.00 -14.87 14.36
CA GLU A 304 -2.07 -15.67 13.12
C GLU A 304 -1.64 -14.82 11.92
N GLU A 305 -2.02 -13.55 11.87
CA GLU A 305 -1.62 -12.62 10.82
C GLU A 305 -0.11 -12.48 10.72
N GLU A 306 0.59 -12.34 11.85
CA GLU A 306 2.05 -12.30 11.89
C GLU A 306 2.68 -13.60 11.37
N ARG A 307 2.09 -14.77 11.69
CA ARG A 307 2.53 -16.07 11.16
C ARG A 307 2.33 -16.17 9.65
N LEU A 308 1.20 -15.68 9.13
CA LEU A 308 0.93 -15.67 7.69
C LEU A 308 1.83 -14.68 6.94
N TRP A 309 2.08 -13.50 7.50
CA TRP A 309 3.03 -12.54 6.93
C TRP A 309 4.45 -13.09 6.91
N ALA A 310 4.92 -13.74 7.97
CA ALA A 310 6.23 -14.40 7.99
C ALA A 310 6.33 -15.55 6.96
N ARG A 311 5.22 -16.25 6.68
CA ARG A 311 5.16 -17.35 5.70
C ARG A 311 5.16 -16.86 4.26
N TYR A 312 4.32 -15.87 3.94
CA TYR A 312 4.12 -15.40 2.57
C TYR A 312 5.05 -14.24 2.19
N GLY A 313 5.62 -13.55 3.18
CA GLY A 313 6.40 -12.34 3.00
C GLY A 313 5.59 -11.20 2.38
N GLY A 314 6.31 -10.24 1.81
CA GLY A 314 5.74 -9.11 1.09
C GLY A 314 5.43 -7.89 1.97
N GLU A 315 4.60 -7.01 1.43
CA GLU A 315 4.22 -5.75 2.04
C GLU A 315 3.47 -5.96 3.36
N MET A 316 3.71 -5.06 4.31
CA MET A 316 2.98 -5.02 5.58
C MET A 316 1.49 -4.74 5.31
N SER A 317 0.58 -5.43 6.01
CA SER A 317 -0.85 -5.13 5.91
C SER A 317 -1.19 -3.79 6.60
N LEU A 318 -2.32 -3.19 6.22
CA LEU A 318 -2.82 -1.97 6.87
C LEU A 318 -3.05 -2.20 8.36
N ARG A 319 -3.59 -3.36 8.75
CA ARG A 319 -3.74 -3.68 10.17
C ARG A 319 -2.39 -3.71 10.90
N MET A 320 -1.38 -4.36 10.34
CA MET A 320 -0.06 -4.43 10.96
C MET A 320 0.58 -3.05 11.12
N LEU A 321 0.42 -2.16 10.14
CA LEU A 321 0.86 -0.77 10.26
C LEU A 321 0.16 -0.08 11.43
N LEU A 322 -1.17 -0.19 11.51
CA LEU A 322 -1.97 0.44 12.56
C LEU A 322 -1.67 -0.14 13.95
N GLU A 323 -1.41 -1.45 14.05
CA GLU A 323 -0.97 -2.11 15.28
C GLU A 323 0.39 -1.56 15.72
N LYS A 324 1.40 -1.53 14.83
CA LYS A 324 2.73 -1.01 15.14
C LYS A 324 2.69 0.46 15.55
N MET A 325 1.88 1.30 14.89
CA MET A 325 1.70 2.70 15.29
C MET A 325 1.15 2.86 16.71
N ASN A 326 0.39 1.88 17.21
CA ASN A 326 -0.29 1.93 18.51
C ASN A 326 0.45 1.19 19.63
N SER A 327 1.21 0.15 19.30
CA SER A 327 1.88 -0.75 20.24
C SER A 327 3.40 -0.62 20.24
N SER A 328 4.02 -0.28 19.10
CA SER A 328 5.47 -0.09 18.94
C SER A 328 5.82 1.23 18.21
N PRO A 329 5.33 2.40 18.69
CA PRO A 329 5.42 3.66 17.93
C PRO A 329 6.84 4.18 17.71
N SER A 330 7.83 3.74 18.48
CA SER A 330 9.24 4.12 18.29
C SER A 330 9.80 3.64 16.96
N GLU A 331 9.35 2.50 16.45
CA GLU A 331 9.77 1.96 15.15
C GLU A 331 9.28 2.82 13.97
N LEU A 332 8.23 3.60 14.19
CA LEU A 332 7.56 4.40 13.16
C LEU A 332 7.59 5.89 13.50
N LYS A 333 8.60 6.35 14.24
CA LYS A 333 8.68 7.76 14.64
C LYS A 333 8.84 8.67 13.42
N ASN A 334 8.05 9.74 13.36
CA ASN A 334 7.98 10.72 12.27
C ASN A 334 7.50 10.13 10.92
N LEU A 335 6.62 9.13 10.99
CA LEU A 335 6.00 8.47 9.86
C LEU A 335 5.25 9.44 8.93
N LEU A 336 5.39 9.26 7.61
CA LEU A 336 4.60 9.97 6.59
C LEU A 336 3.60 9.00 5.95
N ILE A 337 2.31 9.32 5.97
CA ILE A 337 1.24 8.47 5.43
C ILE A 337 0.40 9.21 4.40
N VAL A 338 0.21 8.59 3.23
CA VAL A 338 -0.68 9.08 2.17
C VAL A 338 -1.77 8.05 1.91
N ASN A 339 -3.04 8.46 2.00
CA ASN A 339 -4.18 7.68 1.53
C ASN A 339 -4.47 7.97 0.05
N LEU A 340 -4.23 6.97 -0.82
CA LEU A 340 -4.53 7.09 -2.25
C LEU A 340 -6.01 6.88 -2.57
N HIS A 341 -6.84 6.41 -1.64
CA HIS A 341 -8.27 6.20 -1.91
C HIS A 341 -9.11 7.50 -1.79
N GLY A 342 -8.47 8.62 -1.44
CA GLY A 342 -9.10 9.95 -1.34
C GLY A 342 -10.08 10.04 -0.18
N GLU A 343 -11.35 10.30 -0.49
CA GLU A 343 -12.43 10.45 0.51
C GLU A 343 -12.74 9.16 1.26
N LEU A 344 -12.40 8.02 0.67
CA LEU A 344 -12.62 6.71 1.25
C LEU A 344 -11.41 6.34 2.12
N LEU A 345 -11.65 6.10 3.41
CA LEU A 345 -10.65 5.59 4.34
C LEU A 345 -10.69 4.06 4.39
N PRO A 346 -9.64 3.35 3.95
CA PRO A 346 -9.57 1.92 4.15
C PRO A 346 -9.46 1.56 5.64
N VAL A 347 -10.20 0.54 6.06
CA VAL A 347 -10.20 0.01 7.42
C VAL A 347 -10.19 -1.52 7.37
N PRO A 348 -9.33 -2.20 8.14
CA PRO A 348 -9.26 -3.66 8.08
C PRO A 348 -10.50 -4.31 8.72
N PRO A 349 -11.08 -5.38 8.14
CA PRO A 349 -12.31 -6.00 8.63
C PRO A 349 -12.07 -6.90 9.86
N MET A 350 -11.89 -6.28 11.02
CA MET A 350 -11.40 -6.96 12.24
C MET A 350 -12.52 -7.35 13.22
N ARG A 351 -12.32 -8.50 13.88
CA ARG A 351 -13.04 -8.89 15.10
C ARG A 351 -12.14 -9.76 15.99
N ASN A 352 -12.34 -9.65 17.30
CA ASN A 352 -11.42 -10.19 18.31
C ASN A 352 -11.82 -11.56 18.85
N TYR A 353 -12.84 -12.23 18.31
CA TYR A 353 -13.25 -13.58 18.72
C TYR A 353 -13.15 -14.57 17.57
N SER A 354 -13.03 -15.85 17.91
CA SER A 354 -12.78 -16.94 16.98
C SER A 354 -14.03 -17.44 16.27
N ASP A 355 -13.84 -18.01 15.09
CA ASP A 355 -14.88 -18.76 14.39
C ASP A 355 -15.00 -20.16 14.93
N ALA A 356 -16.19 -20.74 14.82
CA ALA A 356 -16.38 -22.13 15.18
C ALA A 356 -15.73 -23.06 14.17
N ALA A 357 -15.07 -24.09 14.70
CA ALA A 357 -14.65 -25.23 13.90
C ALA A 357 -15.90 -25.94 13.36
N LYS A 358 -15.81 -26.38 12.12
CA LYS A 358 -16.84 -27.17 11.44
C LYS A 358 -16.20 -28.29 10.67
N ASP A 359 -16.89 -29.42 10.58
CA ASP A 359 -16.48 -30.55 9.76
C ASP A 359 -17.66 -30.92 8.85
N PRO A 360 -17.87 -30.19 7.74
CA PRO A 360 -19.00 -30.42 6.87
C PRO A 360 -19.05 -31.83 6.25
N ALA A 361 -17.91 -32.52 6.19
CA ALA A 361 -17.81 -33.86 5.61
C ALA A 361 -18.11 -34.96 6.64
N GLY A 362 -17.47 -34.90 7.83
CA GLY A 362 -17.62 -35.92 8.86
C GLY A 362 -18.73 -35.64 9.89
N SER A 363 -19.10 -34.38 10.10
CA SER A 363 -20.10 -33.94 11.08
C SER A 363 -20.91 -32.72 10.57
N PRO A 364 -21.75 -32.90 9.53
CA PRO A 364 -22.44 -31.81 8.88
C PRO A 364 -23.35 -31.04 9.86
N ASN A 365 -23.36 -29.71 9.70
CA ASN A 365 -24.07 -28.71 10.51
C ASN A 365 -23.61 -28.60 11.97
N VAL A 366 -22.63 -29.38 12.41
CA VAL A 366 -22.06 -29.29 13.76
C VAL A 366 -21.03 -28.18 13.82
N ARG A 367 -21.02 -27.45 14.94
CA ARG A 367 -20.10 -26.36 15.24
C ARG A 367 -19.54 -26.52 16.65
N ILE A 368 -18.25 -26.21 16.81
CA ILE A 368 -17.62 -26.12 18.12
C ILE A 368 -16.63 -24.96 18.21
N VAL A 369 -16.66 -24.23 19.31
CA VAL A 369 -15.71 -23.16 19.59
C VAL A 369 -15.42 -23.09 21.08
N SER A 370 -14.18 -22.78 21.45
CA SER A 370 -13.83 -22.41 22.82
C SER A 370 -13.44 -20.95 22.87
N HIS A 371 -13.86 -20.27 23.93
CA HIS A 371 -13.51 -18.88 24.20
C HIS A 371 -13.07 -18.72 25.66
N PRO A 372 -11.98 -17.98 25.94
CA PRO A 372 -11.69 -17.55 27.30
C PRO A 372 -12.73 -16.53 27.78
N GLU A 373 -13.02 -16.52 29.09
CA GLU A 373 -13.96 -15.56 29.69
C GLU A 373 -13.46 -14.11 29.60
N LYS A 374 -12.14 -13.90 29.45
CA LYS A 374 -11.43 -12.61 29.27
C LYS A 374 -10.38 -12.71 28.18
N LEU A 375 -9.95 -11.57 27.63
CA LEU A 375 -8.73 -11.52 26.82
C LEU A 375 -7.48 -11.50 27.72
N LYS A 376 -7.51 -10.73 28.81
CA LYS A 376 -6.35 -10.56 29.71
C LYS A 376 -6.61 -11.14 31.11
N PHE A 377 -5.63 -11.89 31.62
CA PHE A 377 -5.62 -12.48 32.96
C PHE A 377 -4.37 -12.08 33.74
N SER A 378 -4.46 -12.02 35.08
CA SER A 378 -3.28 -11.98 35.95
C SER A 378 -2.79 -13.40 36.26
N SER A 379 -1.51 -13.56 36.63
CA SER A 379 -0.96 -14.89 36.99
C SER A 379 -1.63 -15.57 38.18
N SER A 380 -2.31 -14.80 39.03
CA SER A 380 -3.09 -15.32 40.17
C SER A 380 -4.52 -15.69 39.80
N GLU A 381 -4.99 -15.29 38.62
CA GLU A 381 -6.36 -15.54 38.17
C GLU A 381 -6.49 -16.94 37.57
N THR A 382 -7.64 -17.57 37.79
CA THR A 382 -7.99 -18.81 37.10
C THR A 382 -8.43 -18.47 35.68
N VAL A 383 -7.76 -19.02 34.67
CA VAL A 383 -8.18 -18.86 33.28
C VAL A 383 -9.33 -19.83 33.03
N ALA A 384 -10.54 -19.30 32.83
CA ALA A 384 -11.71 -20.09 32.49
C ALA A 384 -11.99 -20.01 30.98
N LEU A 385 -12.05 -21.17 30.34
CA LEU A 385 -12.49 -21.34 28.95
C LEU A 385 -13.90 -21.91 28.93
N ARG A 386 -14.77 -21.34 28.10
CA ARG A 386 -16.12 -21.87 27.83
C ARG A 386 -16.12 -22.52 26.46
N VAL A 387 -16.61 -23.76 26.40
CA VAL A 387 -16.73 -24.50 25.13
C VAL A 387 -18.20 -24.57 24.76
N TYR A 388 -18.48 -24.19 23.52
CA TYR A 388 -19.81 -24.13 22.93
C TYR A 388 -19.89 -25.14 21.81
N THR A 389 -20.82 -26.08 21.92
CA THR A 389 -21.14 -27.07 20.88
C THR A 389 -22.58 -26.83 20.46
N TYR A 390 -22.81 -26.62 19.17
CA TYR A 390 -24.13 -26.30 18.64
C TYR A 390 -24.30 -26.78 17.20
N VAL A 391 -25.51 -26.65 16.68
CA VAL A 391 -25.82 -26.94 15.28
C VAL A 391 -26.35 -25.70 14.56
N ALA A 392 -26.06 -25.59 13.27
CA ALA A 392 -26.44 -24.43 12.45
C ALA A 392 -27.95 -24.30 12.19
N ASN A 393 -28.70 -25.42 12.27
CA ASN A 393 -30.16 -25.46 12.20
C ASN A 393 -30.72 -26.31 13.35
N PRO A 394 -30.91 -25.73 14.55
CA PRO A 394 -31.36 -26.46 15.73
C PRO A 394 -32.64 -27.26 15.50
N ASP A 395 -33.62 -26.73 14.78
CA ASP A 395 -34.93 -27.36 14.67
C ASP A 395 -34.93 -28.67 13.86
N ALA A 396 -33.87 -28.93 13.09
CA ALA A 396 -33.67 -30.17 12.35
C ALA A 396 -33.09 -31.32 13.19
N TRP A 397 -32.76 -31.08 14.47
CA TRP A 397 -32.06 -32.05 15.31
C TRP A 397 -32.94 -32.50 16.51
N PRO A 398 -32.76 -33.72 17.03
CA PRO A 398 -33.32 -34.12 18.32
C PRO A 398 -32.76 -33.29 19.49
N GLY A 399 -33.57 -33.02 20.51
CA GLY A 399 -33.15 -32.28 21.71
C GLY A 399 -32.05 -32.99 22.54
N THR A 400 -31.79 -34.26 22.26
CA THR A 400 -30.82 -35.13 22.94
C THR A 400 -29.58 -35.41 22.09
N SER A 401 -29.36 -34.68 20.99
CA SER A 401 -28.20 -34.88 20.12
C SER A 401 -26.89 -34.51 20.82
N GLU A 402 -25.85 -35.31 20.59
CA GLU A 402 -24.52 -35.15 21.18
C GLU A 402 -23.44 -35.41 20.12
N LEU A 403 -22.30 -34.74 20.29
CA LEU A 403 -21.07 -34.94 19.54
C LEU A 403 -20.18 -35.90 20.34
N ALA A 404 -19.80 -37.03 19.74
CA ALA A 404 -19.04 -38.07 20.43
C ALA A 404 -17.70 -37.58 20.99
N TYR A 405 -16.93 -36.86 20.16
CA TYR A 405 -15.58 -36.41 20.49
C TYR A 405 -15.34 -34.96 20.07
N ALA A 406 -14.71 -34.20 20.97
CA ALA A 406 -14.20 -32.88 20.70
C ALA A 406 -12.82 -32.70 21.36
N THR A 407 -11.89 -32.04 20.70
CA THR A 407 -10.53 -31.82 21.21
C THR A 407 -10.24 -30.35 21.43
N ILE A 408 -9.63 -30.04 22.57
CA ILE A 408 -9.12 -28.73 22.95
C ILE A 408 -7.62 -28.85 23.17
N THR A 409 -6.82 -28.25 22.29
CA THR A 409 -5.36 -28.34 22.31
C THR A 409 -4.74 -27.00 22.66
N PHE A 410 -3.77 -27.02 23.58
CA PHE A 410 -2.90 -25.90 23.89
C PHE A 410 -1.55 -26.19 23.23
N PRO A 411 -1.31 -25.68 22.01
CA PRO A 411 -0.01 -25.83 21.36
C PRO A 411 1.04 -25.04 22.14
N ASP A 412 2.28 -25.52 22.08
CA ASP A 412 3.47 -24.95 22.73
C ASP A 412 3.32 -24.70 24.24
N THR A 413 2.36 -25.38 24.89
CA THR A 413 2.03 -25.22 26.29
C THR A 413 1.79 -26.57 26.96
N VAL A 414 2.61 -26.87 27.97
CA VAL A 414 2.45 -28.04 28.84
C VAL A 414 1.75 -27.62 30.13
N LEU A 415 0.51 -28.06 30.29
CA LEU A 415 -0.31 -27.79 31.46
C LEU A 415 -0.21 -28.95 32.46
N SER A 416 -0.07 -28.63 33.73
CA SER A 416 -0.06 -29.62 34.80
C SER A 416 -1.47 -30.18 35.04
N ARG A 417 -1.65 -31.50 35.01
CA ARG A 417 -2.98 -32.15 35.16
C ARG A 417 -3.77 -31.68 36.39
N PRO A 418 -3.19 -31.57 37.61
CA PRO A 418 -3.91 -31.06 38.79
C PRO A 418 -4.43 -29.62 38.67
N ASN A 419 -3.89 -28.85 37.72
CA ASN A 419 -4.29 -27.47 37.48
C ASN A 419 -5.46 -27.36 36.49
N ILE A 420 -5.90 -28.46 35.88
CA ILE A 420 -6.99 -28.48 34.91
C ILE A 420 -8.25 -28.99 35.62
N VAL A 421 -9.31 -28.18 35.63
CA VAL A 421 -10.63 -28.57 36.14
C VAL A 421 -11.63 -28.48 35.01
N VAL A 422 -12.28 -29.59 34.70
CA VAL A 422 -13.29 -29.69 33.63
C VAL A 422 -14.68 -29.82 34.25
N LYS A 423 -15.62 -29.00 33.77
CA LYS A 423 -17.04 -29.07 34.12
C LYS A 423 -17.89 -29.24 32.87
N LYS A 424 -19.00 -29.98 32.99
CA LYS A 424 -19.96 -30.23 31.92
C LYS A 424 -21.35 -29.77 32.33
N CYS A 425 -22.00 -28.95 31.52
CA CYS A 425 -23.42 -28.67 31.66
C CYS A 425 -24.20 -29.81 31.00
N VAL A 426 -24.94 -30.57 31.79
CA VAL A 426 -25.84 -31.65 31.34
C VAL A 426 -27.28 -31.15 31.41
N GLY A 427 -28.17 -31.75 30.61
CA GLY A 427 -29.56 -31.32 30.49
C GLY A 427 -30.03 -31.25 29.03
N ASN A 428 -31.34 -31.43 28.86
CA ASN A 428 -32.06 -31.45 27.58
C ASN A 428 -33.55 -31.15 27.84
N ASN A 429 -34.45 -31.36 26.87
CA ASN A 429 -35.89 -31.08 27.02
C ASN A 429 -36.61 -31.99 28.04
N LEU A 430 -36.00 -33.10 28.44
CA LEU A 430 -36.54 -34.08 29.40
C LEU A 430 -35.84 -33.99 30.78
N THR A 431 -34.58 -33.59 30.79
CA THR A 431 -33.73 -33.52 31.99
C THR A 431 -33.36 -32.08 32.30
N ALA A 432 -33.64 -31.67 33.54
CA ALA A 432 -33.23 -30.37 34.08
C ALA A 432 -31.74 -30.10 33.85
N TYR A 433 -31.40 -28.84 33.61
CA TYR A 433 -30.02 -28.43 33.37
C TYR A 433 -29.25 -28.26 34.68
N GLU A 434 -28.07 -28.88 34.74
CA GLU A 434 -27.15 -28.75 35.88
C GLU A 434 -25.68 -28.79 35.43
N TRP A 435 -24.80 -28.17 36.22
CA TRP A 435 -23.36 -28.30 36.05
C TRP A 435 -22.84 -29.50 36.82
N LYS A 436 -22.31 -30.50 36.11
CA LYS A 436 -21.55 -31.59 36.69
C LYS A 436 -20.17 -31.06 37.12
N GLU A 437 -20.08 -30.68 38.38
CA GLU A 437 -18.87 -30.13 39.03
C GLU A 437 -17.72 -31.15 39.12
N ASN A 438 -18.04 -32.44 39.24
CA ASN A 438 -17.08 -33.55 39.34
C ASN A 438 -17.09 -34.37 38.04
N CYS A 439 -16.62 -33.81 36.93
CA CYS A 439 -16.36 -34.60 35.73
C CYS A 439 -15.23 -35.62 36.00
N ILE A 440 -15.35 -36.82 35.45
CA ILE A 440 -14.45 -37.95 35.69
C ILE A 440 -13.57 -38.15 34.45
N GLU A 441 -12.26 -38.09 34.63
CA GLU A 441 -11.29 -38.45 33.59
C GLU A 441 -11.45 -39.94 33.20
N GLY A 442 -11.38 -40.26 31.91
CA GLY A 442 -11.70 -41.58 31.34
C GLY A 442 -13.20 -41.84 31.10
N VAL A 443 -14.08 -40.91 31.51
CA VAL A 443 -15.54 -41.03 31.31
C VAL A 443 -16.12 -39.79 30.62
N ASP A 444 -15.89 -38.61 31.17
CA ASP A 444 -16.39 -37.34 30.62
C ASP A 444 -15.34 -36.63 29.75
N TYR A 445 -14.06 -36.81 30.07
CA TYR A 445 -12.93 -36.25 29.32
C TYR A 445 -11.67 -37.10 29.50
N ASP A 446 -10.63 -36.84 28.70
CA ASP A 446 -9.26 -37.34 28.90
C ASP A 446 -8.22 -36.25 28.68
N ILE A 447 -7.07 -36.32 29.37
CA ILE A 447 -5.95 -35.38 29.21
C ILE A 447 -4.69 -36.07 28.68
N PHE A 448 -4.27 -35.63 27.50
CA PHE A 448 -3.05 -36.05 26.84
C PHE A 448 -2.00 -34.94 26.96
N THR A 449 -0.85 -35.27 27.54
CA THR A 449 0.30 -34.35 27.65
C THR A 449 1.41 -34.87 26.76
N TYR A 450 1.79 -34.06 25.79
CA TYR A 450 2.93 -34.31 24.90
C TYR A 450 4.09 -33.41 25.30
N THR A 451 5.25 -33.58 24.64
CA THR A 451 6.47 -32.81 24.95
C THR A 451 6.25 -31.30 24.94
N ASN A 452 5.47 -30.79 23.98
CA ASN A 452 5.25 -29.36 23.78
C ASN A 452 3.75 -28.97 23.75
N SER A 453 2.83 -29.84 24.17
CA SER A 453 1.40 -29.50 24.10
C SER A 453 0.56 -30.28 25.11
N THR A 454 -0.61 -29.75 25.41
CA THR A 454 -1.64 -30.43 26.20
C THR A 454 -2.93 -30.48 25.41
N THR A 455 -3.53 -31.66 25.29
CA THR A 455 -4.82 -31.85 24.62
C THR A 455 -5.83 -32.44 25.61
N ILE A 456 -7.01 -31.82 25.66
CA ILE A 456 -8.16 -32.29 26.43
C ILE A 456 -9.18 -32.82 25.43
N LEU A 457 -9.51 -34.10 25.55
CA LEU A 457 -10.56 -34.76 24.78
C LEU A 457 -11.85 -34.73 25.59
N LEU A 458 -12.95 -34.26 25.02
CA LEU A 458 -14.26 -34.15 25.66
C LEU A 458 -15.22 -35.17 25.05
N TYR A 459 -15.90 -35.95 25.90
CA TYR A 459 -16.81 -37.00 25.48
C TYR A 459 -18.28 -36.56 25.51
N ASN A 460 -19.03 -36.96 24.48
CA ASN A 460 -20.49 -36.84 24.41
C ASN A 460 -20.96 -35.40 24.66
N SER A 461 -20.40 -34.44 23.92
CA SER A 461 -20.70 -33.02 24.04
C SER A 461 -22.10 -32.70 23.50
N PRO A 462 -23.05 -32.21 24.30
CA PRO A 462 -24.40 -31.97 23.81
C PRO A 462 -24.46 -30.89 22.74
N LEU A 463 -25.27 -31.10 21.70
CA LEU A 463 -25.39 -30.19 20.56
C LEU A 463 -26.61 -29.27 20.62
N ARG A 464 -27.54 -29.58 21.53
CA ARG A 464 -28.85 -28.96 21.62
C ARG A 464 -29.15 -28.44 23.02
N HIS A 465 -29.91 -27.35 23.06
CA HIS A 465 -30.19 -26.57 24.27
C HIS A 465 -31.69 -26.30 24.47
N PRO A 466 -32.60 -27.25 24.15
CA PRO A 466 -34.04 -26.98 24.21
C PRO A 466 -34.49 -26.65 25.63
N ALA A 467 -35.56 -25.88 25.75
CA ALA A 467 -36.15 -25.57 27.05
C ALA A 467 -36.63 -26.84 27.78
N ASN A 468 -36.37 -26.90 29.09
CA ASN A 468 -36.96 -27.85 30.03
C ASN A 468 -37.63 -27.04 31.14
N GLY A 469 -38.96 -26.94 31.08
CA GLY A 469 -39.68 -25.96 31.89
C GLY A 469 -39.15 -24.55 31.62
N THR A 470 -38.50 -23.96 32.63
CA THR A 470 -37.89 -22.63 32.55
C THR A 470 -36.36 -22.65 32.46
N GLN A 471 -35.73 -23.83 32.43
CA GLN A 471 -34.29 -24.03 32.16
C GLN A 471 -34.05 -24.31 30.67
N GLY A 472 -32.78 -24.36 30.24
CA GLY A 472 -32.42 -24.44 28.82
C GLY A 472 -32.67 -23.12 28.08
N LEU A 473 -32.61 -23.14 26.75
CA LEU A 473 -32.84 -21.95 25.90
C LEU A 473 -34.16 -22.06 25.15
N ASP A 474 -35.04 -21.09 25.39
CA ASP A 474 -36.29 -20.95 24.65
C ASP A 474 -36.02 -20.55 23.18
N SER A 475 -36.80 -21.08 22.24
CA SER A 475 -36.58 -20.82 20.81
C SER A 475 -36.74 -19.34 20.44
N ALA A 476 -37.58 -18.58 21.13
CA ALA A 476 -37.74 -17.14 20.93
C ALA A 476 -36.56 -16.32 21.47
N LYS A 477 -35.66 -16.94 22.24
CA LYS A 477 -34.44 -16.32 22.77
C LYS A 477 -33.18 -16.68 21.99
N ARG A 478 -33.31 -17.49 20.93
CA ARG A 478 -32.20 -17.81 20.02
C ARG A 478 -31.74 -16.58 19.27
N LEU A 479 -30.43 -16.42 19.17
CA LEU A 479 -29.81 -15.32 18.44
C LEU A 479 -29.60 -15.77 16.99
N TYR A 480 -30.23 -15.07 16.03
CA TYR A 480 -30.22 -15.43 14.60
C TYR A 480 -30.68 -16.87 14.28
N GLY A 481 -31.57 -17.43 15.12
CA GLY A 481 -32.04 -18.81 15.01
C GLY A 481 -31.06 -19.87 15.53
N LEU A 482 -29.92 -19.46 16.10
CA LEU A 482 -28.91 -20.35 16.66
C LEU A 482 -29.08 -20.53 18.17
N GLU A 483 -28.70 -21.71 18.68
CA GLU A 483 -28.53 -21.95 20.11
C GLU A 483 -27.08 -21.61 20.56
N TYR A 484 -26.55 -20.52 20.02
CA TYR A 484 -25.20 -20.02 20.27
C TYR A 484 -25.24 -18.60 20.83
N ILE A 485 -25.03 -18.47 22.13
CA ILE A 485 -24.95 -17.18 22.82
C ILE A 485 -23.70 -17.22 23.72
N PRO A 486 -22.56 -16.73 23.22
CA PRO A 486 -21.28 -16.86 23.93
C PRO A 486 -20.99 -15.70 24.87
N CYS A 487 -21.71 -14.59 24.76
CA CYS A 487 -21.44 -13.42 25.58
C CYS A 487 -21.85 -13.61 27.05
N PRO A 488 -21.29 -12.81 27.98
CA PRO A 488 -21.71 -12.82 29.37
C PRO A 488 -23.14 -12.25 29.51
N ILE A 489 -24.01 -13.05 30.11
CA ILE A 489 -25.40 -12.73 30.38
C ILE A 489 -25.61 -12.61 31.89
N HIS A 490 -26.26 -11.54 32.33
CA HIS A 490 -26.55 -11.28 33.74
C HIS A 490 -27.84 -10.46 33.91
N PRO A 491 -28.52 -10.54 35.08
CA PRO A 491 -29.57 -9.59 35.46
C PRO A 491 -29.01 -8.16 35.61
N ALA A 492 -29.89 -7.18 35.83
CA ALA A 492 -29.48 -5.80 36.11
C ALA A 492 -28.79 -5.72 37.47
N GLN A 493 -27.47 -5.93 37.51
CA GLN A 493 -26.56 -5.82 38.65
C GLN A 493 -25.12 -5.70 38.13
N THR A 494 -24.32 -4.82 38.71
CA THR A 494 -22.85 -4.75 38.51
C THR A 494 -22.20 -5.61 39.59
N PRO A 495 -21.45 -6.67 39.27
CA PRO A 495 -20.59 -6.85 38.09
C PRO A 495 -21.21 -7.66 36.93
N VAL A 496 -20.65 -7.51 35.72
CA VAL A 496 -20.95 -8.40 34.58
C VAL A 496 -20.50 -9.81 34.94
N THR A 497 -21.34 -10.83 34.72
CA THR A 497 -20.99 -12.22 35.01
C THR A 497 -21.49 -13.17 33.92
N PHE A 498 -21.10 -14.44 34.02
CA PHE A 498 -21.65 -15.56 33.26
C PHE A 498 -22.66 -16.39 34.08
N GLU A 499 -23.21 -15.84 35.16
CA GLU A 499 -24.08 -16.59 36.08
C GLU A 499 -25.44 -16.94 35.45
N ARG A 500 -25.90 -16.17 34.45
CA ARG A 500 -27.11 -16.53 33.69
C ARG A 500 -26.75 -17.48 32.55
N ASP A 501 -26.87 -18.77 32.82
CA ASP A 501 -26.66 -19.87 31.88
C ASP A 501 -27.89 -20.79 31.76
N LEU A 502 -27.72 -21.94 31.11
CA LEU A 502 -28.77 -22.92 30.85
C LEU A 502 -29.45 -23.46 32.13
N THR A 503 -28.77 -23.44 33.28
CA THR A 503 -29.33 -23.88 34.56
C THR A 503 -30.27 -22.84 35.17
N THR A 504 -30.20 -21.60 34.70
CA THR A 504 -31.01 -20.50 35.23
C THR A 504 -32.49 -20.68 34.89
N ASN A 505 -33.34 -20.53 35.91
CA ASN A 505 -34.78 -20.49 35.72
C ASN A 505 -35.23 -19.15 35.14
N GLY A 506 -35.97 -19.20 34.04
CA GLY A 506 -36.66 -18.08 33.42
C GLY A 506 -36.66 -18.16 31.89
N LEU A 507 -37.67 -17.54 31.27
CA LEU A 507 -37.77 -17.39 29.80
C LEU A 507 -36.95 -16.18 29.34
N VAL A 508 -35.63 -16.30 29.50
CA VAL A 508 -34.64 -15.25 29.28
C VAL A 508 -33.50 -15.78 28.41
N ALA A 509 -32.80 -14.90 27.69
CA ALA A 509 -31.54 -15.28 27.04
C ALA A 509 -30.52 -15.75 28.08
N LYS A 510 -29.67 -16.71 27.71
CA LYS A 510 -28.74 -17.43 28.58
C LYS A 510 -27.45 -17.73 27.82
N ASN A 511 -26.32 -17.73 28.52
CA ASN A 511 -25.07 -18.25 27.97
C ASN A 511 -25.21 -19.75 27.68
N THR A 512 -24.80 -20.21 26.50
CA THR A 512 -25.04 -21.60 26.04
C THR A 512 -23.82 -22.51 26.12
N ALA A 513 -22.82 -22.19 26.95
CA ALA A 513 -21.64 -23.04 27.11
C ALA A 513 -22.03 -24.44 27.63
N ARG A 514 -21.48 -25.49 27.01
CA ARG A 514 -21.66 -26.89 27.48
C ARG A 514 -20.51 -27.37 28.34
N TRP A 515 -19.34 -26.75 28.21
CA TRP A 515 -18.20 -27.08 29.05
C TRP A 515 -17.54 -25.83 29.60
N ARG A 516 -16.92 -26.00 30.76
CA ARG A 516 -16.04 -25.00 31.36
C ARG A 516 -14.74 -25.67 31.75
N ILE A 517 -13.63 -25.22 31.16
CA ILE A 517 -12.28 -25.70 31.45
C ILE A 517 -11.58 -24.60 32.22
N CYS A 518 -11.26 -24.84 33.48
CA CYS A 518 -10.58 -23.90 34.35
C CYS A 518 -9.12 -24.31 34.53
N LEU A 519 -8.20 -23.41 34.20
CA LEU A 519 -6.77 -23.57 34.35
C LEU A 519 -6.30 -22.77 35.56
N LYS A 520 -5.81 -23.47 36.57
CA LYS A 520 -5.24 -22.89 37.78
C LYS A 520 -3.75 -22.60 37.56
N SER A 521 -3.26 -21.50 38.11
CA SER A 521 -1.82 -21.25 38.25
C SER A 521 -1.04 -21.19 36.93
N ILE A 522 -1.58 -20.54 35.88
CA ILE A 522 -0.76 -20.17 34.72
C ILE A 522 0.10 -18.97 35.11
N SER A 523 1.34 -19.24 35.51
CA SER A 523 2.23 -18.20 36.04
C SER A 523 3.13 -17.54 35.00
N THR A 524 3.39 -18.21 33.88
CA THR A 524 4.29 -17.70 32.84
C THR A 524 3.61 -16.55 32.09
N PRO A 525 4.19 -15.34 32.09
CA PRO A 525 3.65 -14.24 31.29
C PRO A 525 3.76 -14.55 29.80
N GLY A 526 2.72 -14.21 29.03
CA GLY A 526 2.74 -14.42 27.58
C GLY A 526 1.35 -14.55 26.96
N MET A 527 1.35 -14.78 25.65
CA MET A 527 0.18 -15.16 24.87
C MET A 527 0.04 -16.68 24.87
N TYR A 528 -1.19 -17.17 25.02
CA TYR A 528 -1.53 -18.57 24.93
C TYR A 528 -2.53 -18.80 23.79
N GLU A 529 -2.24 -19.78 22.95
CA GLU A 529 -3.12 -20.24 21.88
C GLU A 529 -3.96 -21.43 22.36
N VAL A 530 -5.22 -21.48 21.93
CA VAL A 530 -6.13 -22.62 22.16
C VAL A 530 -6.76 -23.01 20.83
N GLN A 531 -6.55 -24.25 20.42
CA GLN A 531 -7.13 -24.86 19.24
C GLN A 531 -8.30 -25.75 19.63
N THR A 532 -9.39 -25.70 18.87
CA THR A 532 -10.62 -26.47 19.13
C THR A 532 -11.05 -27.16 17.85
N ARG A 533 -11.36 -28.47 17.94
CA ARG A 533 -11.73 -29.30 16.80
C ARG A 533 -12.85 -30.29 17.13
N ILE A 534 -13.53 -30.73 16.08
CA ILE A 534 -14.46 -31.86 16.07
C ILE A 534 -13.65 -33.14 15.82
N GLY A 535 -13.92 -34.20 16.59
CA GLY A 535 -13.23 -35.48 16.46
C GLY A 535 -12.33 -35.83 17.64
N ASP A 536 -11.67 -36.99 17.54
CA ASP A 536 -10.79 -37.53 18.58
C ASP A 536 -9.32 -37.09 18.39
N ILE A 537 -8.41 -37.70 19.16
CA ILE A 537 -6.96 -37.41 19.09
C ILE A 537 -6.24 -38.09 17.92
N THR A 538 -6.90 -38.99 17.19
CA THR A 538 -6.34 -39.67 16.01
C THR A 538 -6.53 -38.87 14.72
N TYR A 539 -7.19 -37.73 14.82
CA TYR A 539 -7.41 -36.82 13.71
C TYR A 539 -6.08 -36.42 13.06
N SER A 540 -5.87 -36.84 11.82
CA SER A 540 -4.82 -36.28 10.96
C SER A 540 -5.11 -34.81 10.75
N ASP A 541 -4.08 -33.96 10.71
CA ASP A 541 -4.16 -32.51 10.56
C ASP A 541 -4.76 -32.06 9.21
N SER A 542 -6.00 -32.46 8.89
CA SER A 542 -6.63 -32.34 7.58
C SER A 542 -7.15 -30.93 7.29
N GLY A 543 -6.59 -29.94 7.99
CA GLY A 543 -6.77 -28.53 7.69
C GLY A 543 -8.16 -27.98 8.00
N TYR A 544 -8.34 -26.70 7.62
CA TYR A 544 -9.61 -25.99 7.69
C TYR A 544 -10.71 -26.75 6.91
N PRO A 545 -11.96 -26.73 7.38
CA PRO A 545 -12.53 -25.78 8.34
C PRO A 545 -12.69 -26.34 9.76
N ASN A 546 -12.16 -27.54 10.04
CA ASN A 546 -12.25 -28.19 11.36
C ASN A 546 -11.13 -27.71 12.31
N LEU A 547 -10.98 -26.38 12.41
CA LEU A 547 -10.05 -25.72 13.32
C LEU A 547 -10.61 -24.37 13.73
N SER A 548 -10.71 -24.16 15.05
CA SER A 548 -10.99 -22.88 15.67
C SER A 548 -9.82 -22.51 16.56
N THR A 549 -9.24 -21.34 16.36
CA THR A 549 -8.11 -20.86 17.16
C THR A 549 -8.48 -19.60 17.93
N THR A 550 -8.35 -19.61 19.25
CA THR A 550 -8.52 -18.44 20.14
C THR A 550 -7.24 -18.17 20.92
N TYR A 551 -7.14 -16.95 21.47
CA TYR A 551 -5.98 -16.49 22.22
C TYR A 551 -6.40 -15.83 23.53
N PHE A 552 -5.55 -15.92 24.55
CA PHE A 552 -5.60 -15.10 25.76
C PHE A 552 -4.18 -14.72 26.20
N TRP A 553 -4.10 -13.68 27.03
CA TRP A 553 -2.83 -13.10 27.49
C TRP A 553 -2.76 -13.13 29.01
N VAL A 554 -1.64 -13.61 29.55
CA VAL A 554 -1.37 -13.66 31.00
C VAL A 554 -0.26 -12.68 31.31
N ASN A 555 -0.50 -11.75 32.24
CA ASN A 555 0.46 -10.71 32.68
C ASN A 555 1.10 -9.89 31.54
N THR A 556 0.47 -9.84 30.38
CA THR A 556 0.84 -8.98 29.25
C THR A 556 -0.43 -8.41 28.63
N ASP A 557 -0.30 -7.31 27.90
CA ASP A 557 -1.43 -6.71 27.20
C ASP A 557 -1.67 -7.40 25.86
N PRO A 558 -2.94 -7.68 25.48
CA PRO A 558 -3.26 -8.07 24.13
C PRO A 558 -2.84 -6.97 23.13
N PRO A 559 -2.51 -7.33 21.86
CA PRO A 559 -2.32 -6.37 20.78
C PRO A 559 -3.47 -5.36 20.74
N TYR A 560 -3.19 -4.10 20.41
CA TYR A 560 -4.17 -3.02 20.49
C TYR A 560 -5.40 -3.30 19.62
N THR A 561 -5.21 -3.87 18.43
CA THR A 561 -6.28 -4.29 17.50
C THR A 561 -7.10 -5.47 18.00
N GLU A 562 -6.63 -6.22 19.01
CA GLU A 562 -7.35 -7.35 19.62
C GLU A 562 -8.19 -6.92 20.83
N GLN A 563 -7.91 -5.74 21.41
CA GLN A 563 -8.60 -5.25 22.60
C GLN A 563 -10.06 -4.85 22.35
N PHE A 564 -10.48 -4.70 21.09
CA PHE A 564 -11.80 -4.20 20.72
C PHE A 564 -12.49 -5.13 19.71
N GLN A 565 -13.82 -5.14 19.75
CA GLN A 565 -14.63 -5.67 18.67
C GLN A 565 -15.03 -4.52 17.74
N PHE A 566 -14.40 -4.43 16.58
CA PHE A 566 -14.69 -3.39 15.58
C PHE A 566 -15.92 -3.74 14.72
N MET A 567 -16.14 -5.02 14.47
CA MET A 567 -17.22 -5.54 13.64
C MET A 567 -17.98 -6.68 14.32
N GLY A 568 -19.21 -6.90 13.87
CA GLY A 568 -20.08 -7.97 14.31
C GLY A 568 -20.99 -7.58 15.47
N ASP A 569 -21.93 -8.47 15.78
CA ASP A 569 -22.89 -8.28 16.86
C ASP A 569 -22.20 -8.46 18.24
N PRO A 570 -22.31 -7.49 19.15
CA PRO A 570 -21.69 -7.61 20.47
C PRO A 570 -22.25 -8.76 21.34
N ARG A 571 -23.45 -9.30 21.04
CA ARG A 571 -24.00 -10.49 21.71
C ARG A 571 -23.26 -11.79 21.36
N HIS A 572 -22.38 -11.77 20.35
CA HIS A 572 -21.44 -12.85 20.06
C HIS A 572 -20.03 -12.61 20.63
N CYS A 573 -19.75 -11.47 21.25
CA CYS A 573 -18.46 -11.22 21.88
C CYS A 573 -18.39 -11.95 23.23
N PRO A 574 -17.47 -12.91 23.42
CA PRO A 574 -17.42 -13.75 24.61
C PRO A 574 -16.67 -13.11 25.79
N TYR A 575 -16.11 -11.92 25.64
CA TYR A 575 -15.13 -11.39 26.58
C TYR A 575 -15.78 -10.39 27.55
N ILE A 576 -15.72 -10.70 28.84
CA ILE A 576 -16.25 -9.82 29.90
C ILE A 576 -15.54 -8.47 29.95
N ASP A 577 -14.22 -8.49 29.78
CA ASP A 577 -13.35 -7.32 29.78
C ASP A 577 -13.56 -6.46 28.53
N VAL A 578 -14.07 -7.01 27.42
CA VAL A 578 -14.50 -6.21 26.25
C VAL A 578 -15.85 -5.54 26.48
N LYS A 579 -16.77 -6.22 27.19
CA LYS A 579 -18.09 -5.67 27.52
C LYS A 579 -18.01 -4.48 28.47
N LEU A 580 -17.18 -4.58 29.50
CA LEU A 580 -16.81 -3.48 30.41
C LEU A 580 -15.33 -3.65 30.79
N TRP A 581 -14.46 -2.81 30.22
CA TRP A 581 -13.02 -2.88 30.50
C TRP A 581 -12.62 -2.02 31.69
N GLY A 582 -11.85 -2.60 32.61
CA GLY A 582 -11.27 -1.92 33.78
C GLY A 582 -11.89 -2.33 35.12
N THR A 583 -11.27 -1.89 36.21
CA THR A 583 -11.92 -1.86 37.53
C THR A 583 -12.68 -0.55 37.67
N ALA A 584 -13.82 -0.59 38.37
CA ALA A 584 -14.52 0.63 38.75
C ALA A 584 -13.51 1.66 39.31
N PRO A 585 -13.53 2.92 38.82
CA PRO A 585 -14.62 3.55 38.09
C PRO A 585 -14.48 3.53 36.55
N ASN A 586 -13.48 2.87 35.97
CA ASN A 586 -13.26 2.91 34.51
C ASN A 586 -14.14 1.88 33.79
N THR A 587 -14.94 2.39 32.85
CA THR A 587 -16.19 1.85 32.29
C THR A 587 -16.15 1.88 30.75
N GLU A 588 -15.01 1.52 30.16
CA GLU A 588 -14.85 1.62 28.69
C GLU A 588 -15.54 0.45 27.99
N HIS A 589 -16.42 0.75 27.04
CA HIS A 589 -17.17 -0.21 26.24
C HIS A 589 -16.37 -0.54 24.96
N ARG A 590 -15.75 -1.71 24.93
CA ARG A 590 -14.85 -2.13 23.83
C ARG A 590 -15.51 -3.03 22.78
N TYR A 591 -16.81 -3.26 22.90
CA TYR A 591 -17.59 -3.98 21.90
C TYR A 591 -18.06 -3.05 20.77
N ASN A 592 -18.54 -3.60 19.65
CA ASN A 592 -19.09 -2.78 18.56
C ASN A 592 -20.42 -2.16 18.96
N TRP A 593 -20.46 -0.84 19.13
CA TRP A 593 -21.69 -0.12 19.52
C TRP A 593 -22.74 -0.13 18.42
N TYR A 594 -22.31 -0.19 17.16
CA TYR A 594 -23.13 0.23 16.03
C TYR A 594 -23.54 -0.93 15.14
N PHE A 595 -23.81 -2.12 15.69
CA PHE A 595 -24.32 -3.25 14.91
C PHE A 595 -25.85 -3.33 14.92
N ALA A 596 -26.43 -3.41 16.11
CA ALA A 596 -27.86 -3.47 16.34
C ALA A 596 -28.14 -2.91 17.73
N SER A 597 -29.25 -2.20 17.88
CA SER A 597 -29.71 -1.73 19.18
C SER A 597 -30.07 -2.93 20.06
N ILE A 598 -29.52 -2.97 21.27
CA ILE A 598 -29.80 -4.01 22.25
C ILE A 598 -30.57 -3.35 23.39
N PRO A 599 -31.89 -3.55 23.46
CA PRO A 599 -32.69 -2.95 24.52
C PRO A 599 -32.32 -3.54 25.88
N ALA A 600 -32.53 -2.76 26.93
CA ALA A 600 -32.43 -3.23 28.30
C ALA A 600 -33.39 -4.41 28.51
N GLY A 601 -32.84 -5.58 28.84
CA GLY A 601 -33.59 -6.84 28.94
C GLY A 601 -32.68 -7.96 29.40
N ASP A 602 -32.63 -9.06 28.65
CA ASP A 602 -31.77 -10.20 28.97
C ASP A 602 -30.28 -9.90 28.75
N TYR A 603 -29.97 -8.93 27.90
CA TYR A 603 -28.61 -8.55 27.52
C TYR A 603 -28.16 -7.25 28.22
N GLN A 604 -28.34 -7.16 29.54
CA GLN A 604 -27.89 -6.00 30.32
C GLN A 604 -26.39 -5.73 30.11
N GLY A 605 -25.97 -4.46 30.21
CA GLY A 605 -24.56 -4.05 30.09
C GLY A 605 -24.10 -3.60 28.70
N TYR A 606 -24.89 -3.80 27.64
CA TYR A 606 -24.63 -3.21 26.31
C TYR A 606 -25.23 -1.79 26.18
N THR A 607 -24.83 -0.89 27.09
CA THR A 607 -25.47 0.42 27.28
C THR A 607 -25.28 1.42 26.14
N LYS A 608 -24.35 1.16 25.21
CA LYS A 608 -24.03 2.04 24.07
C LYS A 608 -24.53 1.52 22.73
N SER A 609 -25.16 0.34 22.71
CA SER A 609 -25.58 -0.28 21.46
C SER A 609 -26.68 0.50 20.73
N ALA A 610 -26.54 0.65 19.41
CA ALA A 610 -27.45 1.37 18.53
C ALA A 610 -27.60 0.69 17.17
N ASP A 611 -28.70 0.99 16.47
CA ASP A 611 -28.95 0.54 15.10
C ASP A 611 -28.13 1.35 14.11
N GLY A 612 -26.85 1.03 14.04
CA GLY A 612 -25.88 1.62 13.13
C GLY A 612 -25.32 2.96 13.62
N TRP A 613 -24.13 3.30 13.12
CA TRP A 613 -23.51 4.61 13.33
C TRP A 613 -24.09 5.57 12.30
N CYS A 614 -24.78 6.62 12.77
CA CYS A 614 -25.27 7.72 11.94
C CYS A 614 -25.61 8.92 12.86
N GLY A 615 -25.16 10.13 12.55
CA GLY A 615 -25.56 11.30 13.35
C GLY A 615 -26.86 11.98 12.90
N ASP A 616 -27.38 11.68 11.69
CA ASP A 616 -28.60 12.30 11.15
C ASP A 616 -29.68 11.31 10.64
N GLY A 617 -29.45 9.99 10.78
CA GLY A 617 -30.47 8.95 10.57
C GLY A 617 -30.54 8.32 9.18
N THR A 618 -29.90 8.89 8.14
CA THR A 618 -30.02 8.37 6.75
C THR A 618 -28.95 7.33 6.43
N TYR A 619 -27.69 7.56 6.83
CA TYR A 619 -26.56 6.69 6.50
C TYR A 619 -26.07 5.91 7.72
N LYS A 620 -26.54 4.67 7.87
CA LYS A 620 -26.18 3.81 9.02
C LYS A 620 -25.05 2.87 8.68
N LEU A 621 -23.97 2.83 9.45
CA LEU A 621 -22.91 1.82 9.30
C LEU A 621 -22.97 0.77 10.40
N ASN A 622 -22.71 -0.49 10.06
CA ASN A 622 -22.75 -1.61 11.03
C ASN A 622 -21.40 -1.91 11.71
N VAL A 623 -20.52 -0.92 11.79
CA VAL A 623 -19.15 -1.03 12.31
C VAL A 623 -18.86 0.09 13.28
N ASP A 624 -17.90 -0.14 14.17
CA ASP A 624 -17.47 0.85 15.16
C ASP A 624 -16.54 1.91 14.54
N VAL A 625 -17.13 2.83 13.77
CA VAL A 625 -16.43 3.92 13.09
C VAL A 625 -15.55 4.72 14.05
N PRO A 626 -16.05 5.16 15.23
CA PRO A 626 -15.23 5.94 16.14
C PRO A 626 -14.02 5.19 16.67
N ARG A 627 -14.14 3.87 16.90
CA ARG A 627 -13.01 3.05 17.34
C ARG A 627 -11.95 2.86 16.26
N PHE A 628 -12.35 2.67 15.00
CA PHE A 628 -11.39 2.71 13.88
C PHE A 628 -10.66 4.04 13.82
N PHE A 629 -11.39 5.14 13.89
CA PHE A 629 -10.84 6.49 13.81
C PHE A 629 -9.93 6.83 15.00
N GLN A 630 -10.27 6.37 16.21
CA GLN A 630 -9.40 6.45 17.38
C GLN A 630 -8.05 5.77 17.11
N MET A 631 -8.04 4.58 16.49
CA MET A 631 -6.82 3.83 16.21
C MET A 631 -5.87 4.60 15.27
N PHE A 632 -6.39 5.21 14.20
CA PHE A 632 -5.59 6.08 13.32
C PHE A 632 -5.07 7.31 14.07
N ARG A 633 -5.96 8.06 14.73
CA ARG A 633 -5.61 9.30 15.43
C ARG A 633 -4.58 9.06 16.54
N ARG A 634 -4.77 8.03 17.36
CA ARG A 634 -3.84 7.64 18.43
C ARG A 634 -2.48 7.24 17.86
N GLY A 635 -2.48 6.46 16.78
CA GLY A 635 -1.25 6.10 16.09
C GLY A 635 -0.47 7.32 15.60
N LEU A 636 -1.13 8.32 14.99
CA LEU A 636 -0.50 9.57 14.56
C LEU A 636 0.10 10.36 15.73
N LEU A 637 -0.62 10.45 16.86
CA LEU A 637 -0.15 11.14 18.06
C LEU A 637 1.08 10.47 18.68
N PHE A 638 1.15 9.13 18.66
CA PHE A 638 2.26 8.38 19.26
C PHE A 638 3.53 8.42 18.40
N THR A 639 3.35 8.38 17.09
CA THR A 639 4.48 8.40 16.15
C THR A 639 4.98 9.81 15.82
N ASN A 640 4.27 10.88 16.21
CA ASN A 640 4.45 12.20 15.58
C ASN A 640 4.27 12.15 14.05
N GLY A 641 3.36 11.28 13.61
CA GLY A 641 3.12 11.01 12.19
C GLY A 641 2.39 12.15 11.49
N ILE A 642 2.55 12.19 10.17
CA ILE A 642 1.87 13.13 9.27
C ILE A 642 0.96 12.34 8.35
N TRP A 643 -0.32 12.71 8.32
CA TRP A 643 -1.34 12.08 7.49
C TRP A 643 -1.85 13.02 6.40
N THR A 644 -2.06 12.50 5.20
CA THR A 644 -2.80 13.20 4.15
C THR A 644 -3.65 12.23 3.34
N ALA A 645 -4.80 12.69 2.86
CA ALA A 645 -5.53 12.06 1.77
C ALA A 645 -5.29 12.88 0.51
N ILE A 646 -5.22 12.23 -0.67
CA ILE A 646 -4.90 12.95 -1.91
C ILE A 646 -5.89 14.09 -2.21
N THR A 647 -7.17 13.89 -1.90
CA THR A 647 -8.22 14.89 -2.13
C THR A 647 -9.47 14.52 -1.36
N GLY A 648 -10.36 15.51 -1.21
CA GLY A 648 -11.77 15.30 -1.01
C GLY A 648 -12.25 15.61 0.41
N PHE A 649 -13.51 15.27 0.69
CA PHE A 649 -14.02 15.24 2.06
C PHE A 649 -13.22 14.21 2.84
N SER A 650 -12.45 14.66 3.84
CA SER A 650 -11.62 13.78 4.66
C SER A 650 -12.47 12.68 5.30
N ASN A 651 -12.22 11.42 4.95
CA ASN A 651 -12.85 10.24 5.56
C ASN A 651 -14.40 10.22 5.47
N TYR A 652 -14.96 10.60 4.31
CA TYR A 652 -16.40 10.63 4.03
C TYR A 652 -17.01 9.24 3.76
N TYR A 653 -16.15 8.30 3.38
CA TYR A 653 -16.49 6.90 3.20
C TYR A 653 -15.51 6.02 3.97
N ILE A 654 -15.90 4.79 4.26
CA ILE A 654 -15.00 3.75 4.74
C ILE A 654 -15.00 2.55 3.80
N GLY A 655 -13.87 1.86 3.70
CA GLY A 655 -13.74 0.64 2.90
C GLY A 655 -13.28 -0.55 3.74
N LEU A 656 -14.03 -1.64 3.70
CA LEU A 656 -13.74 -2.91 4.39
C LEU A 656 -13.31 -4.03 3.43
N GLY A 657 -13.41 -3.81 2.11
CA GLY A 657 -13.07 -4.77 1.07
C GLY A 657 -14.32 -5.19 0.30
N GLY A 658 -14.24 -5.16 -1.03
CA GLY A 658 -15.29 -5.67 -1.92
C GLY A 658 -16.53 -4.79 -2.02
N GLU A 659 -16.42 -3.52 -1.61
CA GLU A 659 -17.46 -2.52 -1.86
C GLU A 659 -17.65 -2.28 -3.36
N MET A 660 -18.89 -2.05 -3.78
CA MET A 660 -19.19 -1.69 -5.16
C MET A 660 -20.23 -0.60 -5.20
N GLY A 661 -20.02 0.42 -6.01
CA GLY A 661 -20.93 1.53 -6.18
C GLY A 661 -20.19 2.76 -6.68
N GLY A 662 -20.92 3.86 -6.77
CA GLY A 662 -20.36 5.11 -7.21
C GLY A 662 -21.37 6.24 -7.16
N ASP A 663 -20.84 7.45 -7.28
CA ASP A 663 -21.57 8.69 -7.40
C ASP A 663 -20.84 9.63 -8.37
N SER A 664 -21.27 10.89 -8.46
CA SER A 664 -20.61 11.87 -9.32
C SER A 664 -19.15 12.15 -8.96
N SER A 665 -18.70 11.82 -7.75
CA SER A 665 -17.34 12.11 -7.25
C SER A 665 -16.30 11.15 -7.81
N ASN A 666 -16.68 9.89 -8.08
CA ASN A 666 -15.84 8.88 -8.75
C ASN A 666 -16.20 8.69 -10.24
N ASP A 667 -16.90 9.66 -10.82
CA ASP A 667 -17.36 9.68 -12.22
C ASP A 667 -18.30 8.50 -12.56
N LEU A 668 -19.13 8.07 -11.60
CA LEU A 668 -20.18 7.06 -11.75
C LEU A 668 -21.55 7.59 -11.27
N PRO A 669 -22.11 8.64 -11.92
CA PRO A 669 -23.34 9.28 -11.47
C PRO A 669 -24.58 8.38 -11.53
N ASP A 670 -24.54 7.29 -12.29
CA ASP A 670 -25.60 6.27 -12.40
C ASP A 670 -25.22 4.96 -11.68
N SER A 671 -24.17 4.98 -10.85
CA SER A 671 -23.54 3.81 -10.22
C SER A 671 -23.03 2.75 -11.22
N ILE A 672 -22.68 1.56 -10.73
CA ILE A 672 -22.04 0.52 -11.56
C ILE A 672 -23.11 -0.26 -12.31
N ARG A 673 -22.96 -0.36 -13.62
CA ARG A 673 -23.81 -1.18 -14.50
C ARG A 673 -23.25 -2.60 -14.58
N VAL A 674 -24.10 -3.57 -14.25
CA VAL A 674 -23.75 -5.00 -14.20
C VAL A 674 -24.90 -5.84 -14.76
N CYS A 675 -24.61 -7.07 -15.15
CA CYS A 675 -25.62 -8.10 -15.41
C CYS A 675 -26.45 -8.34 -14.14
N GLY A 676 -27.72 -8.73 -14.32
CA GLY A 676 -28.69 -8.80 -13.23
C GLY A 676 -28.33 -9.73 -12.08
N LYS A 677 -27.49 -10.75 -12.29
CA LYS A 677 -26.94 -11.63 -11.25
C LYS A 677 -25.67 -11.00 -10.65
N PRO A 678 -25.34 -11.20 -9.36
CA PRO A 678 -26.04 -12.00 -8.35
C PRO A 678 -27.25 -11.34 -7.66
N TRP A 679 -27.74 -10.16 -8.05
CA TRP A 679 -28.83 -9.51 -7.32
C TRP A 679 -30.24 -9.99 -7.71
N SER A 680 -30.35 -10.54 -8.91
CA SER A 680 -31.60 -11.04 -9.48
C SER A 680 -31.42 -12.42 -10.08
N GLN A 681 -32.55 -13.06 -10.42
CA GLN A 681 -32.54 -14.35 -11.10
C GLN A 681 -32.29 -14.23 -12.62
N GLY A 682 -32.31 -13.00 -13.17
CA GLY A 682 -32.21 -12.73 -14.61
C GLY A 682 -30.88 -12.10 -15.01
N LEU A 683 -30.66 -12.02 -16.33
CA LEU A 683 -29.46 -11.42 -16.93
C LEU A 683 -29.65 -9.95 -17.32
N ALA A 684 -30.78 -9.33 -16.98
CA ALA A 684 -31.06 -7.95 -17.35
C ALA A 684 -30.01 -7.00 -16.75
N VAL A 685 -29.51 -6.06 -17.54
CA VAL A 685 -28.54 -5.07 -17.05
C VAL A 685 -29.21 -4.21 -15.98
N THR A 686 -28.53 -4.09 -14.85
CA THR A 686 -28.99 -3.42 -13.65
C THR A 686 -27.89 -2.50 -13.12
N ARG A 687 -28.27 -1.52 -12.29
CA ARG A 687 -27.34 -0.66 -11.55
C ARG A 687 -27.25 -1.11 -10.11
N VAL A 688 -26.03 -1.19 -9.58
CA VAL A 688 -25.77 -1.66 -8.22
C VAL A 688 -24.98 -0.65 -7.43
N ASN A 689 -25.48 -0.33 -6.24
CA ASN A 689 -24.76 0.49 -5.27
C ASN A 689 -24.82 -0.11 -3.86
N GLU A 690 -23.71 -0.64 -3.38
CA GLU A 690 -23.57 -1.16 -2.03
C GLU A 690 -22.92 -0.16 -1.06
N ILE A 691 -22.49 1.02 -1.54
CA ILE A 691 -21.80 2.03 -0.73
C ILE A 691 -22.79 3.06 -0.18
N ILE A 692 -23.72 3.51 -1.02
CA ILE A 692 -24.77 4.47 -0.70
C ILE A 692 -26.13 3.96 -1.17
N ASP A 693 -27.20 4.55 -0.65
CA ASP A 693 -28.60 4.18 -0.86
C ASP A 693 -29.18 4.65 -2.22
N SER A 694 -28.41 5.39 -3.00
CA SER A 694 -28.75 5.79 -4.38
C SER A 694 -27.47 6.16 -5.15
N PRO A 695 -27.44 6.15 -6.49
CA PRO A 695 -28.50 5.73 -7.42
C PRO A 695 -28.26 4.29 -7.88
N GLY A 696 -29.12 3.34 -7.54
CA GLY A 696 -29.00 1.95 -7.99
C GLY A 696 -30.37 1.28 -8.09
N ASP A 697 -30.50 0.29 -8.96
CA ASP A 697 -31.70 -0.56 -9.02
C ASP A 697 -31.66 -1.60 -7.88
N TYR A 698 -30.45 -2.03 -7.49
CA TYR A 698 -30.17 -2.76 -6.25
C TYR A 698 -29.23 -1.94 -5.37
N THR A 699 -29.75 -1.48 -4.24
CA THR A 699 -29.03 -0.66 -3.28
C THR A 699 -28.84 -1.41 -1.97
N LEU A 700 -27.63 -1.40 -1.42
CA LEU A 700 -27.30 -1.98 -0.11
C LEU A 700 -27.59 -3.50 0.02
N CYS A 701 -27.83 -4.19 -1.09
CA CYS A 701 -28.04 -5.63 -1.17
C CYS A 701 -26.70 -6.39 -1.10
N ARG A 702 -26.28 -6.76 0.11
CA ARG A 702 -24.97 -7.43 0.34
C ARG A 702 -25.04 -8.77 1.04
N ILE A 703 -26.18 -9.16 1.62
CA ILE A 703 -26.27 -10.43 2.35
C ILE A 703 -26.31 -11.57 1.35
N ILE A 704 -25.36 -12.51 1.45
CA ILE A 704 -25.35 -13.69 0.59
C ILE A 704 -26.41 -14.66 1.12
N ALA A 705 -27.34 -15.07 0.26
CA ALA A 705 -28.44 -15.93 0.67
C ALA A 705 -28.84 -16.94 -0.40
N LYS A 706 -29.47 -18.04 0.02
CA LYS A 706 -30.18 -18.93 -0.91
C LYS A 706 -31.40 -18.21 -1.48
N THR A 707 -31.75 -18.45 -2.75
CA THR A 707 -32.87 -17.77 -3.41
C THR A 707 -34.25 -18.03 -2.77
N ASP A 708 -34.36 -19.08 -1.95
CA ASP A 708 -35.57 -19.40 -1.15
C ASP A 708 -35.55 -18.80 0.26
N ASN A 709 -34.51 -18.03 0.60
CA ASN A 709 -34.25 -17.42 1.91
C ASN A 709 -34.13 -18.43 3.07
N SER A 710 -33.93 -19.73 2.80
CA SER A 710 -33.75 -20.75 3.83
C SER A 710 -32.40 -20.64 4.57
N TRP A 711 -31.42 -19.99 3.95
CA TRP A 711 -30.10 -19.75 4.50
C TRP A 711 -29.57 -18.38 4.06
N TYR A 712 -28.79 -17.75 4.94
CA TYR A 712 -28.02 -16.55 4.64
C TYR A 712 -26.68 -16.57 5.37
N SER A 713 -25.70 -15.85 4.84
CA SER A 713 -24.37 -15.76 5.43
C SER A 713 -24.40 -14.96 6.72
N ARG A 714 -23.73 -15.49 7.75
CA ARG A 714 -23.51 -14.82 9.03
C ARG A 714 -22.02 -14.58 9.19
N TYR A 715 -21.50 -13.72 8.32
CA TYR A 715 -20.06 -13.49 8.15
C TYR A 715 -19.37 -13.03 9.45
N TRP A 716 -20.08 -12.34 10.34
CA TRP A 716 -19.55 -11.94 11.66
C TRP A 716 -19.29 -13.12 12.62
N ILE A 717 -19.67 -14.36 12.27
CA ILE A 717 -19.31 -15.60 12.98
C ILE A 717 -18.69 -16.65 12.03
N GLY A 718 -18.21 -16.24 10.85
CA GLY A 718 -17.49 -17.12 9.92
C GLY A 718 -18.38 -18.06 9.08
N GLU A 719 -19.70 -17.86 9.07
CA GLU A 719 -20.61 -18.65 8.23
C GLU A 719 -20.73 -18.03 6.83
N LEU A 720 -19.84 -18.41 5.92
CA LEU A 720 -19.79 -17.92 4.53
C LEU A 720 -20.53 -18.81 3.52
N TYR A 721 -20.78 -20.06 3.88
CA TYR A 721 -21.46 -21.05 3.04
C TYR A 721 -22.23 -22.06 3.91
N PRO A 722 -23.33 -22.65 3.41
CA PRO A 722 -24.00 -23.75 4.08
C PRO A 722 -23.26 -25.07 3.81
N ASP A 723 -23.29 -26.01 4.77
CA ASP A 723 -22.46 -27.22 4.73
C ASP A 723 -22.74 -28.14 3.53
N ASP A 724 -23.96 -28.11 2.98
CA ASP A 724 -24.32 -28.81 1.73
C ASP A 724 -23.53 -28.32 0.50
N GLN A 725 -22.90 -27.14 0.59
CA GLN A 725 -22.05 -26.57 -0.45
C GLN A 725 -20.55 -26.80 -0.21
N TRP A 726 -20.16 -27.59 0.79
CA TRP A 726 -18.75 -27.78 1.14
C TRP A 726 -17.87 -28.24 -0.03
N VAL A 727 -18.32 -29.23 -0.81
CA VAL A 727 -17.55 -29.74 -1.96
C VAL A 727 -17.29 -28.65 -3.00
N ASN A 728 -18.30 -27.80 -3.25
CA ASN A 728 -18.17 -26.66 -4.14
C ASN A 728 -17.27 -25.57 -3.52
N TRP A 729 -17.40 -25.28 -2.22
CA TRP A 729 -16.59 -24.28 -1.53
C TRP A 729 -15.11 -24.66 -1.48
N GLN A 730 -14.79 -25.92 -1.19
CA GLN A 730 -13.41 -26.42 -1.15
C GLN A 730 -12.73 -26.28 -2.52
N THR A 731 -13.49 -26.45 -3.60
CA THR A 731 -12.99 -26.37 -4.98
C THR A 731 -12.87 -24.92 -5.45
N ASN A 732 -13.95 -24.15 -5.32
CA ASN A 732 -14.12 -22.86 -5.99
C ASN A 732 -14.00 -21.66 -5.04
N GLY A 733 -14.09 -21.87 -3.72
CA GLY A 733 -14.03 -20.80 -2.73
C GLY A 733 -15.20 -19.82 -2.76
N ASN A 734 -16.31 -20.21 -3.40
CA ASN A 734 -17.41 -19.33 -3.76
C ASN A 734 -18.71 -20.12 -4.00
N LEU A 735 -19.85 -19.44 -4.12
CA LEU A 735 -21.17 -20.04 -4.32
C LEU A 735 -21.76 -19.64 -5.67
N GLN A 736 -22.41 -20.60 -6.34
CA GLN A 736 -23.00 -20.38 -7.66
C GLN A 736 -24.22 -19.46 -7.60
N THR A 737 -24.42 -18.65 -8.64
CA THR A 737 -25.59 -17.77 -8.76
C THR A 737 -26.73 -18.42 -9.55
N GLY A 738 -27.90 -17.78 -9.55
CA GLY A 738 -29.05 -18.16 -10.38
C GLY A 738 -30.17 -18.87 -9.62
N ALA A 739 -31.21 -19.26 -10.35
CA ALA A 739 -32.43 -19.84 -9.78
C ALA A 739 -32.12 -21.13 -9.00
N GLY A 740 -32.57 -21.19 -7.74
CA GLY A 740 -32.33 -22.33 -6.85
C GLY A 740 -30.96 -22.32 -6.15
N ASN A 741 -30.09 -21.36 -6.49
CA ASN A 741 -28.75 -21.23 -5.91
C ASN A 741 -28.69 -20.02 -4.95
N PHE A 742 -27.72 -19.12 -5.16
CA PHE A 742 -27.44 -18.00 -4.26
C PHE A 742 -27.57 -16.64 -4.95
N TYR A 743 -27.87 -15.62 -4.15
CA TYR A 743 -28.05 -14.24 -4.59
C TYR A 743 -27.62 -13.25 -3.49
N ARG A 744 -27.55 -11.96 -3.85
CA ARG A 744 -27.31 -10.85 -2.91
C ARG A 744 -28.62 -10.21 -2.48
N ALA A 745 -28.97 -10.41 -1.21
CA ALA A 745 -30.19 -9.95 -0.59
C ALA A 745 -30.02 -8.63 0.18
N SER A 746 -31.12 -7.92 0.36
CA SER A 746 -31.20 -6.83 1.36
C SER A 746 -31.12 -7.42 2.78
N PRO A 747 -30.40 -6.78 3.72
CA PRO A 747 -30.46 -7.13 5.13
C PRO A 747 -31.88 -7.17 5.69
N THR A 748 -32.79 -6.30 5.22
CA THR A 748 -34.17 -6.26 5.70
C THR A 748 -34.95 -7.56 5.42
N THR A 749 -34.54 -8.34 4.41
CA THR A 749 -35.11 -9.68 4.12
C THR A 749 -34.98 -10.63 5.31
N PHE A 750 -33.94 -10.47 6.13
CA PHE A 750 -33.64 -11.32 7.29
C PHE A 750 -33.91 -10.62 8.62
N GLY A 751 -34.71 -9.56 8.62
CA GLY A 751 -35.16 -8.88 9.84
C GLY A 751 -34.13 -7.95 10.48
N PHE A 752 -33.08 -7.54 9.77
CA PHE A 752 -32.16 -6.49 10.23
C PHE A 752 -32.89 -5.14 10.28
N ALA A 753 -32.61 -4.35 11.32
CA ALA A 753 -33.27 -3.06 11.55
C ALA A 753 -32.90 -1.97 10.51
N PHE A 754 -31.79 -2.15 9.80
CA PHE A 754 -31.33 -1.24 8.75
C PHE A 754 -30.48 -1.98 7.71
N ALA A 755 -30.36 -1.37 6.54
CA ALA A 755 -29.37 -1.77 5.54
C ALA A 755 -28.12 -0.88 5.71
N PRO A 756 -26.94 -1.46 6.01
CA PRO A 756 -25.76 -0.65 6.28
C PRO A 756 -25.24 0.01 5.01
N THR A 757 -24.83 1.28 5.11
CA THR A 757 -24.09 2.01 4.07
C THR A 757 -22.58 1.93 4.35
N LYS A 758 -21.77 2.62 3.54
CA LYS A 758 -20.32 2.81 3.74
C LYS A 758 -19.95 4.29 3.82
N ARG A 759 -20.93 5.17 3.94
CA ARG A 759 -20.78 6.62 3.95
C ARG A 759 -20.89 7.13 5.37
N THR A 760 -19.81 7.70 5.87
CA THR A 760 -19.78 8.40 7.17
C THR A 760 -20.28 9.84 7.08
N GLY A 761 -20.30 10.41 5.87
CA GLY A 761 -20.81 11.75 5.63
C GLY A 761 -19.92 12.85 6.22
N THR A 762 -20.47 14.04 6.44
CA THR A 762 -19.74 15.20 6.98
C THR A 762 -19.24 14.97 8.41
N MET A 763 -19.84 14.05 9.15
CA MET A 763 -19.44 13.67 10.51
C MET A 763 -18.17 12.81 10.54
N GLY A 764 -17.80 12.17 9.43
CA GLY A 764 -16.63 11.31 9.35
C GLY A 764 -15.33 12.06 9.69
N CYS A 765 -15.14 13.25 9.12
CA CYS A 765 -13.97 14.07 9.43
C CYS A 765 -13.96 14.56 10.88
N SER A 766 -15.14 14.93 11.41
CA SER A 766 -15.30 15.37 12.79
C SER A 766 -14.90 14.25 13.76
N SER A 767 -15.43 13.04 13.56
CA SER A 767 -15.13 11.85 14.38
C SER A 767 -13.65 11.42 14.27
N PHE A 768 -13.08 11.48 13.05
CA PHE A 768 -11.67 11.13 12.83
C PHE A 768 -10.72 12.04 13.59
N ILE A 769 -10.88 13.35 13.42
CA ILE A 769 -10.01 14.33 14.06
C ILE A 769 -10.31 14.40 15.56
N ASN A 770 -11.60 14.33 15.95
CA ASN A 770 -12.07 14.50 17.32
C ASN A 770 -11.40 15.69 18.01
N GLY A 771 -11.38 16.83 17.31
CA GLY A 771 -10.70 18.04 17.73
C GLY A 771 -11.66 19.21 17.90
N GLY A 772 -11.33 20.09 18.83
CA GLY A 772 -12.11 21.31 19.10
C GLY A 772 -12.77 21.29 20.48
N SER A 773 -13.96 21.86 20.58
CA SER A 773 -14.74 21.92 21.82
C SER A 773 -15.92 20.94 21.81
N THR A 774 -16.78 21.00 22.82
CA THR A 774 -18.02 20.22 22.86
C THR A 774 -19.01 20.62 21.77
N SER A 775 -18.97 21.87 21.31
CA SER A 775 -19.88 22.41 20.29
C SER A 775 -19.20 22.74 18.96
N ALA A 776 -17.88 22.95 18.93
CA ALA A 776 -17.15 23.36 17.74
C ALA A 776 -16.15 22.29 17.28
N HIS A 777 -16.13 21.97 15.99
CA HIS A 777 -15.28 20.91 15.46
C HIS A 777 -14.87 21.06 14.00
N PHE A 778 -13.94 20.21 13.58
CA PHE A 778 -13.46 20.19 12.20
C PHE A 778 -14.57 19.75 11.24
N ARG A 779 -14.78 20.51 10.17
CA ARG A 779 -15.74 20.15 9.12
C ARG A 779 -15.28 20.64 7.75
N HIS A 780 -15.52 19.83 6.74
CA HIS A 780 -15.55 20.27 5.34
C HIS A 780 -16.93 20.86 5.01
N ASP A 781 -16.93 21.97 4.29
CA ASP A 781 -18.15 22.62 3.81
C ASP A 781 -18.44 22.26 2.35
N TRP A 782 -19.69 22.46 1.92
CA TRP A 782 -20.15 22.26 0.54
C TRP A 782 -20.80 23.54 -0.01
N PRO A 783 -19.99 24.58 -0.29
CA PRO A 783 -20.50 25.82 -0.86
C PRO A 783 -21.01 25.62 -2.30
N TRP A 784 -22.21 26.14 -2.56
CA TRP A 784 -22.82 26.14 -3.90
C TRP A 784 -22.18 27.22 -4.79
N GLY A 785 -21.48 26.81 -5.86
CA GLY A 785 -20.88 27.73 -6.85
C GLY A 785 -19.42 27.38 -7.18
N GLY A 786 -19.01 27.61 -8.44
CA GLY A 786 -17.69 27.24 -9.00
C GLY A 786 -16.50 27.99 -8.37
N ASN A 787 -16.24 27.68 -7.11
CA ASN A 787 -15.36 28.44 -6.24
C ASN A 787 -13.94 27.88 -6.24
N ARG A 788 -13.00 28.78 -6.00
CA ARG A 788 -11.59 28.59 -6.36
C ARG A 788 -10.67 28.79 -5.15
N GLY A 789 -9.74 27.87 -4.97
CA GLY A 789 -8.61 27.97 -4.06
C GLY A 789 -7.54 28.92 -4.60
N VAL A 790 -7.17 29.93 -3.82
CA VAL A 790 -6.14 30.91 -4.17
C VAL A 790 -4.88 30.64 -3.37
N ILE A 791 -3.75 30.52 -4.05
CA ILE A 791 -2.47 30.22 -3.40
C ILE A 791 -2.08 31.32 -2.42
N GLN A 792 -1.42 30.92 -1.34
CA GLN A 792 -1.00 31.80 -0.26
C GLN A 792 0.53 31.82 -0.14
N THR A 793 1.06 32.62 0.78
CA THR A 793 2.51 32.74 1.02
C THR A 793 3.17 31.39 1.28
N ASP A 794 2.60 30.56 2.15
CA ASP A 794 3.18 29.24 2.45
C ASP A 794 3.11 28.29 1.24
N GLY A 795 2.07 28.44 0.40
CA GLY A 795 1.96 27.70 -0.87
C GLY A 795 3.07 28.08 -1.85
N ASN A 796 3.42 29.37 -1.94
CA ASN A 796 4.55 29.83 -2.77
C ASN A 796 5.90 29.35 -2.22
N VAL A 797 6.07 29.33 -0.89
CA VAL A 797 7.27 28.78 -0.25
C VAL A 797 7.41 27.30 -0.61
N MET A 798 6.37 26.50 -0.40
CA MET A 798 6.37 25.09 -0.74
C MET A 798 6.68 24.85 -2.23
N ALA A 799 6.06 25.63 -3.13
CA ALA A 799 6.32 25.54 -4.57
C ALA A 799 7.80 25.82 -4.91
N GLY A 800 8.40 26.82 -4.26
CA GLY A 800 9.82 27.15 -4.41
C GLY A 800 10.75 26.06 -3.88
N ILE A 801 10.42 25.44 -2.74
CA ILE A 801 11.21 24.35 -2.14
C ILE A 801 11.33 23.15 -3.07
N PHE A 802 10.26 22.80 -3.78
CA PHE A 802 10.23 21.60 -4.62
C PHE A 802 10.43 21.87 -6.12
N ASN A 803 10.77 23.11 -6.50
CA ASN A 803 10.97 23.53 -7.90
C ASN A 803 9.77 23.24 -8.82
N PHE A 804 8.56 23.47 -8.30
CA PHE A 804 7.32 23.32 -9.06
C PHE A 804 6.63 24.67 -9.24
N PRO A 805 6.24 25.05 -10.48
CA PRO A 805 5.41 26.22 -10.68
C PRO A 805 4.07 26.07 -9.95
N PRO A 806 3.69 27.04 -9.09
CA PRO A 806 2.39 27.00 -8.43
C PRO A 806 1.27 27.21 -9.43
N VAL A 807 0.17 26.46 -9.29
CA VAL A 807 -1.05 26.65 -10.08
C VAL A 807 -2.05 27.41 -9.23
N THR A 808 -2.53 28.55 -9.72
CA THR A 808 -3.56 29.33 -9.03
C THR A 808 -4.37 30.14 -10.04
N PRO A 809 -5.68 30.29 -9.85
CA PRO A 809 -6.51 29.56 -8.90
C PRO A 809 -6.66 28.06 -9.24
N LEU A 810 -7.08 27.26 -8.26
CA LEU A 810 -7.46 25.85 -8.43
C LEU A 810 -8.95 25.66 -8.09
N ASP A 811 -9.64 24.72 -8.72
CA ASP A 811 -11.01 24.36 -8.32
C ASP A 811 -11.00 23.69 -6.93
N ALA A 812 -11.87 24.14 -6.02
CA ALA A 812 -11.93 23.67 -4.63
C ALA A 812 -13.36 23.65 -4.10
N SER A 813 -14.08 22.55 -4.30
CA SER A 813 -15.47 22.38 -3.88
C SER A 813 -15.64 21.99 -2.40
N ARG A 814 -14.54 21.71 -1.70
CA ARG A 814 -14.57 21.08 -0.36
C ARG A 814 -13.73 21.83 0.67
N PRO A 815 -13.88 23.15 0.82
CA PRO A 815 -13.12 23.90 1.80
C PRO A 815 -13.45 23.42 3.21
N PHE A 816 -12.62 23.79 4.18
CA PHE A 816 -12.78 23.29 5.54
C PHE A 816 -12.39 24.32 6.59
N GLN A 817 -12.91 24.09 7.79
CA GLN A 817 -12.69 24.91 8.98
C GLN A 817 -12.48 24.02 10.21
N LEU A 818 -11.76 24.54 11.20
CA LEU A 818 -11.50 23.81 12.45
C LEU A 818 -12.65 23.92 13.46
N ASN A 819 -13.49 24.97 13.39
CA ASN A 819 -14.44 25.30 14.46
C ASN A 819 -15.88 25.50 13.94
N TYR A 820 -16.46 24.46 13.35
CA TYR A 820 -17.87 24.45 12.92
C TYR A 820 -18.81 24.03 14.06
N ASN A 821 -19.97 24.69 14.16
CA ASN A 821 -20.96 24.48 15.24
C ASN A 821 -22.26 23.80 14.71
N GLY A 822 -22.23 22.49 14.48
CA GLY A 822 -23.34 21.66 13.97
C GLY A 822 -22.83 20.30 13.47
N ASP A 823 -23.65 19.38 12.95
CA ASP A 823 -23.19 18.05 12.44
C ASP A 823 -22.34 17.23 13.43
N VAL A 824 -22.79 17.15 14.68
CA VAL A 824 -22.07 16.47 15.76
C VAL A 824 -22.15 14.93 15.59
N PRO A 825 -21.01 14.20 15.58
CA PRO A 825 -21.00 12.73 15.56
C PRO A 825 -21.74 12.10 16.77
N PRO A 826 -22.36 10.91 16.62
CA PRO A 826 -23.12 10.26 17.68
C PRO A 826 -22.37 10.10 19.01
N GLU A 827 -21.09 9.73 18.93
CA GLU A 827 -20.24 9.43 20.08
C GLU A 827 -19.62 10.67 20.73
N TRP A 828 -19.78 11.85 20.13
CA TRP A 828 -18.96 13.03 20.40
C TRP A 828 -18.92 13.43 21.88
N ASN A 829 -20.05 13.29 22.56
CA ASN A 829 -20.21 13.68 23.97
C ASN A 829 -20.03 12.49 24.93
N ASP A 830 -19.76 11.29 24.43
CA ASP A 830 -19.46 10.14 25.28
C ASP A 830 -18.10 10.31 25.93
N SER A 831 -18.02 10.05 27.24
CA SER A 831 -16.80 10.24 28.04
C SER A 831 -15.59 9.47 27.50
N GLU A 832 -15.82 8.34 26.82
CA GLU A 832 -14.77 7.54 26.18
C GLU A 832 -14.06 8.28 25.06
N TYR A 833 -14.78 9.09 24.28
CA TYR A 833 -14.22 9.84 23.15
C TYR A 833 -13.93 11.29 23.51
N SER A 834 -14.73 11.91 24.36
CA SER A 834 -14.52 13.29 24.80
C SER A 834 -13.26 13.43 25.67
N SER A 835 -12.86 12.40 26.42
CA SER A 835 -11.61 12.38 27.21
C SER A 835 -10.34 12.28 26.36
N GLN A 836 -10.48 11.91 25.08
CA GLN A 836 -9.38 11.75 24.12
C GLN A 836 -9.39 12.84 23.05
N ARG A 837 -10.21 13.88 23.25
CA ARG A 837 -10.39 14.99 22.33
C ARG A 837 -9.09 15.78 22.19
N VAL A 838 -8.66 15.99 20.96
CA VAL A 838 -7.42 16.71 20.66
C VAL A 838 -7.68 18.21 20.59
N THR A 839 -6.64 19.00 20.83
CA THR A 839 -6.60 20.38 20.36
C THR A 839 -6.07 20.38 18.94
N HIS A 840 -6.72 21.11 18.03
CA HIS A 840 -6.27 21.27 16.65
C HIS A 840 -5.94 22.73 16.33
N THR A 841 -4.87 22.96 15.56
CA THR A 841 -4.40 24.31 15.23
C THR A 841 -3.88 24.38 13.80
N TRP A 842 -4.01 25.56 13.18
CA TRP A 842 -3.44 25.83 11.86
C TRP A 842 -1.92 25.94 11.95
N GLU A 843 -1.20 25.23 11.09
CA GLU A 843 0.27 25.33 10.97
C GLU A 843 0.68 26.14 9.75
N ARG A 844 0.20 25.74 8.56
CA ARG A 844 0.51 26.41 7.29
C ARG A 844 -0.70 26.46 6.39
N ASN A 845 -0.88 27.58 5.71
CA ASN A 845 -2.00 27.79 4.81
C ASN A 845 -1.50 27.83 3.36
N TYR A 846 -1.77 26.78 2.60
CA TYR A 846 -1.29 26.66 1.22
C TYR A 846 -2.24 27.34 0.23
N TYR A 847 -3.54 27.06 0.38
CA TYR A 847 -4.58 27.64 -0.45
C TYR A 847 -5.75 28.10 0.43
N ASN A 848 -6.12 29.37 0.28
CA ASN A 848 -7.30 29.91 0.93
C ASN A 848 -8.54 29.70 0.08
N TYR A 849 -9.69 29.62 0.74
CA TYR A 849 -10.98 29.60 0.08
C TYR A 849 -11.72 30.93 0.27
N GLY A 850 -11.96 31.65 -0.82
CA GLY A 850 -12.69 32.93 -0.80
C GLY A 850 -12.14 33.94 0.21
N THR A 851 -13.04 34.72 0.84
CA THR A 851 -12.74 35.69 1.91
C THR A 851 -13.28 35.27 3.27
N THR A 852 -13.88 34.08 3.40
CA THR A 852 -14.65 33.62 4.59
C THR A 852 -13.78 33.04 5.71
N GLY A 853 -12.46 32.95 5.52
CA GLY A 853 -11.53 32.36 6.49
C GLY A 853 -11.39 30.84 6.38
N ASP A 854 -12.19 30.20 5.54
CA ASP A 854 -12.08 28.78 5.22
C ASP A 854 -10.81 28.48 4.40
N ARG A 855 -10.27 27.27 4.56
CA ARG A 855 -9.07 26.83 3.84
C ARG A 855 -9.43 25.81 2.78
N ALA A 856 -8.75 25.86 1.63
CA ALA A 856 -8.82 24.85 0.60
C ALA A 856 -7.67 23.83 0.73
N SER A 857 -6.52 24.24 1.27
CA SER A 857 -5.40 23.34 1.55
C SER A 857 -4.54 23.89 2.67
N SER A 858 -4.27 23.09 3.71
CA SER A 858 -3.57 23.56 4.90
C SER A 858 -2.98 22.41 5.73
N GLY A 859 -1.85 22.68 6.37
CA GLY A 859 -1.30 21.87 7.45
C GLY A 859 -2.00 22.14 8.78
N VAL A 860 -2.35 21.08 9.50
CA VAL A 860 -3.03 21.11 10.80
C VAL A 860 -2.24 20.29 11.80
N LYS A 861 -2.01 20.84 12.99
CA LYS A 861 -1.40 20.14 14.12
C LYS A 861 -2.48 19.68 15.09
N LEU A 862 -2.36 18.43 15.55
CA LEU A 862 -3.19 17.83 16.60
C LEU A 862 -2.35 17.63 17.86
N THR A 863 -2.87 17.98 19.03
CA THR A 863 -2.20 17.77 20.32
C THR A 863 -3.11 17.15 21.37
N LEU A 864 -2.56 16.24 22.17
CA LEU A 864 -3.21 15.64 23.33
C LEU A 864 -2.19 15.48 24.46
N GLY A 865 -2.26 16.36 25.47
CA GLY A 865 -1.20 16.45 26.48
C GLY A 865 0.15 16.74 25.83
N ASN A 866 1.14 15.87 26.06
CA ASN A 866 2.50 15.99 25.48
C ASN A 866 2.66 15.29 24.13
N LEU A 867 1.59 14.70 23.58
CA LEU A 867 1.59 14.03 22.29
C LEU A 867 1.17 15.01 21.20
N ALA A 868 1.73 14.85 19.99
CA ALA A 868 1.27 15.58 18.83
C ALA A 868 1.33 14.74 17.57
N GLY A 869 0.46 15.03 16.61
CA GLY A 869 0.44 14.47 15.27
C GLY A 869 0.07 15.56 14.28
N TYR A 870 0.26 15.32 12.99
CA TYR A 870 0.06 16.32 11.95
C TYR A 870 -0.81 15.78 10.83
N MET A 871 -1.52 16.68 10.17
CA MET A 871 -2.31 16.38 8.99
C MET A 871 -2.09 17.45 7.93
N VAL A 872 -2.16 17.03 6.67
CA VAL A 872 -2.35 17.94 5.54
C VAL A 872 -3.72 17.65 4.97
N VAL A 873 -4.58 18.66 4.99
CA VAL A 873 -5.97 18.52 4.54
C VAL A 873 -6.10 19.18 3.17
N GLN A 874 -6.70 18.45 2.23
CA GLN A 874 -6.87 18.86 0.84
C GLN A 874 -8.36 18.93 0.44
N GLY A 875 -8.89 20.13 0.31
CA GLY A 875 -10.24 20.43 -0.19
C GLY A 875 -10.29 20.78 -1.68
N ILE A 876 -9.22 20.48 -2.43
CA ILE A 876 -9.04 20.82 -3.85
C ILE A 876 -9.53 19.67 -4.74
N ASP A 877 -10.18 20.02 -5.85
CA ASP A 877 -10.76 19.08 -6.81
C ASP A 877 -9.79 18.65 -7.90
N LYS A 878 -10.17 17.64 -8.69
CA LYS A 878 -9.56 17.37 -9.99
C LYS A 878 -9.59 18.63 -10.85
N GLN A 879 -8.47 18.97 -11.46
CA GLN A 879 -8.39 20.18 -12.28
C GLN A 879 -8.73 19.88 -13.74
N PRO A 880 -9.55 20.70 -14.42
CA PRO A 880 -9.79 20.57 -15.86
C PRO A 880 -8.47 20.56 -16.64
N GLY A 881 -8.26 19.53 -17.48
CA GLY A 881 -7.06 19.37 -18.30
C GLY A 881 -5.82 18.78 -17.62
N PHE A 882 -5.77 18.73 -16.28
CA PHE A 882 -4.68 18.08 -15.53
C PHE A 882 -5.13 16.82 -14.78
N GLY A 883 -6.44 16.61 -14.64
CA GLY A 883 -7.01 15.44 -13.98
C GLY A 883 -6.55 15.28 -12.53
N ALA A 884 -6.23 14.04 -12.18
CA ALA A 884 -5.80 13.60 -10.85
C ALA A 884 -4.37 14.01 -10.48
N VAL A 885 -3.51 14.31 -11.45
CA VAL A 885 -2.07 14.50 -11.23
C VAL A 885 -1.78 15.72 -10.36
N GLN A 886 -2.50 16.82 -10.56
CA GLN A 886 -2.24 18.07 -9.85
C GLN A 886 -2.56 18.00 -8.35
N ILE A 887 -3.64 17.30 -7.97
CA ILE A 887 -4.02 17.12 -6.57
C ILE A 887 -3.08 16.17 -5.84
N SER A 888 -2.69 15.07 -6.49
CA SER A 888 -1.68 14.13 -5.98
C SER A 888 -0.34 14.82 -5.72
N ARG A 889 0.10 15.65 -6.66
CA ARG A 889 1.31 16.46 -6.51
C ARG A 889 1.24 17.35 -5.27
N LEU A 890 0.13 18.05 -5.06
CA LEU A 890 -0.03 18.93 -3.92
C LEU A 890 -0.06 18.16 -2.59
N ALA A 891 -0.67 16.97 -2.56
CA ALA A 891 -0.65 16.10 -1.39
C ALA A 891 0.77 15.66 -1.01
N LEU A 892 1.58 15.24 -1.99
CA LEU A 892 2.98 14.85 -1.79
C LEU A 892 3.88 16.02 -1.37
N GLN A 893 3.74 17.18 -2.01
CA GLN A 893 4.48 18.39 -1.60
C GLN A 893 4.07 18.84 -0.21
N GLY A 894 2.76 18.81 0.09
CA GLY A 894 2.21 19.22 1.36
C GLY A 894 2.71 18.37 2.52
N ILE A 895 2.75 17.04 2.37
CA ILE A 895 3.21 16.14 3.44
C ILE A 895 4.71 16.33 3.71
N LEU A 896 5.54 16.48 2.68
CA LEU A 896 6.98 16.73 2.81
C LEU A 896 7.25 18.12 3.39
N HIS A 897 6.51 19.14 2.98
CA HIS A 897 6.64 20.48 3.55
C HIS A 897 6.20 20.50 5.02
N GLN A 898 5.11 19.80 5.36
CA GLN A 898 4.66 19.69 6.75
C GLN A 898 5.70 18.98 7.63
N PHE A 899 6.48 18.04 7.08
CA PHE A 899 7.62 17.43 7.79
C PHE A 899 8.71 18.45 8.15
N LEU A 900 9.03 19.37 7.23
CA LEU A 900 9.99 20.46 7.49
C LEU A 900 9.46 21.44 8.54
N VAL A 901 8.17 21.82 8.42
CA VAL A 901 7.51 22.78 9.32
C VAL A 901 7.34 22.23 10.72
N ALA A 902 6.92 20.98 10.86
CA ALA A 902 6.78 20.31 12.15
C ALA A 902 8.12 20.18 12.91
N GLY A 903 9.25 20.40 12.23
CA GLY A 903 10.57 20.42 12.84
C GLY A 903 11.06 21.78 13.31
N GLU A 904 10.33 22.87 13.05
CA GLU A 904 10.82 24.21 13.35
C GLU A 904 11.23 24.38 14.83
N PRO A 905 12.29 25.14 15.15
CA PRO A 905 12.78 25.28 16.52
C PRO A 905 11.76 25.82 17.53
N ALA A 906 10.76 26.58 17.06
CA ALA A 906 9.68 27.10 17.90
C ALA A 906 8.65 26.03 18.30
N VAL A 907 8.63 24.88 17.62
CA VAL A 907 7.72 23.78 17.92
C VAL A 907 8.21 23.07 19.19
N THR A 908 7.44 23.14 20.27
CA THR A 908 7.84 22.54 21.56
C THR A 908 7.29 21.14 21.74
N THR A 909 6.01 20.91 21.44
CA THR A 909 5.36 19.59 21.56
C THR A 909 5.37 18.83 20.24
N GLY A 910 5.92 17.61 20.26
CA GLY A 910 5.95 16.70 19.11
C GLY A 910 6.71 17.25 17.91
N ARG A 911 7.80 17.99 18.16
CA ARG A 911 8.70 18.49 17.13
C ARG A 911 9.36 17.34 16.39
N ILE A 912 9.39 17.43 15.06
CA ILE A 912 10.04 16.45 14.19
C ILE A 912 11.50 16.86 13.99
N VAL A 913 12.43 16.14 14.63
CA VAL A 913 13.86 16.30 14.37
C VAL A 913 14.09 16.07 12.87
N GLN A 914 14.92 16.91 12.24
CA GLN A 914 15.16 16.85 10.80
C GLN A 914 16.20 15.78 10.45
N VAL A 915 16.40 15.53 9.16
CA VAL A 915 17.44 14.59 8.66
C VAL A 915 18.67 15.42 8.28
N PRO A 916 19.88 15.13 8.78
CA PRO A 916 21.08 15.86 8.37
C PRO A 916 21.46 15.53 6.92
N LEU A 917 22.37 16.30 6.33
CA LEU A 917 22.97 16.07 5.03
C LEU A 917 24.42 15.60 5.24
N ILE A 918 24.77 14.42 4.73
CA ILE A 918 26.13 13.88 4.84
C ILE A 918 27.00 14.31 3.67
N SER A 919 28.27 14.62 3.93
CA SER A 919 29.27 14.96 2.90
C SER A 919 30.57 14.19 3.15
N VAL A 920 30.89 13.26 2.25
CA VAL A 920 32.14 12.50 2.19
C VAL A 920 33.21 13.38 1.55
N SER A 921 34.28 13.64 2.30
CA SER A 921 35.41 14.45 1.86
C SER A 921 36.56 13.61 1.29
N SER A 922 36.65 12.34 1.68
CA SER A 922 37.67 11.38 1.22
C SER A 922 37.12 9.94 1.28
N PRO A 923 37.33 9.10 0.26
CA PRO A 923 37.85 9.47 -1.05
C PRO A 923 36.87 10.40 -1.79
N GLN A 924 37.37 11.18 -2.74
CA GLN A 924 36.55 12.01 -3.62
C GLN A 924 36.05 11.20 -4.81
N SER A 925 34.90 11.58 -5.38
CA SER A 925 34.41 10.91 -6.58
C SER A 925 35.36 11.15 -7.76
N GLY A 926 35.83 10.07 -8.39
CA GLY A 926 36.86 10.08 -9.41
C GLY A 926 38.29 9.97 -8.88
N GLU A 927 38.48 9.87 -7.56
CA GLU A 927 39.80 9.63 -6.97
C GLU A 927 40.34 8.25 -7.37
N GLU A 928 41.64 8.18 -7.62
CA GLU A 928 42.35 6.94 -7.95
C GLU A 928 43.41 6.66 -6.87
N THR A 929 43.54 5.40 -6.44
CA THR A 929 44.51 5.02 -5.41
C THR A 929 45.17 3.68 -5.72
N SER A 930 46.46 3.55 -5.39
CA SER A 930 47.21 2.29 -5.41
C SER A 930 47.58 1.81 -4.00
N ALA A 931 47.01 2.44 -2.97
CA ALA A 931 47.33 2.14 -1.58
C ALA A 931 46.76 0.78 -1.12
N SER A 932 47.35 0.22 -0.06
CA SER A 932 46.78 -0.94 0.63
C SER A 932 45.64 -0.57 1.58
N SER A 933 45.52 0.71 1.97
CA SER A 933 44.41 1.21 2.80
C SER A 933 44.00 2.62 2.39
N ILE A 934 42.76 2.99 2.67
CA ILE A 934 42.23 4.34 2.45
C ILE A 934 41.57 4.88 3.72
N ASN A 935 41.69 6.18 3.97
CA ASN A 935 40.96 6.84 5.05
C ASN A 935 39.67 7.45 4.50
N ILE A 936 38.55 6.90 4.92
CA ILE A 936 37.23 7.40 4.60
C ILE A 936 36.90 8.50 5.60
N GLN A 937 36.58 9.70 5.13
CA GLN A 937 36.24 10.85 5.97
C GLN A 937 34.94 11.49 5.50
N TRP A 938 34.08 11.87 6.44
CA TRP A 938 32.82 12.54 6.15
C TRP A 938 32.47 13.56 7.21
N SER A 939 31.45 14.37 6.92
CA SER A 939 30.88 15.36 7.82
C SER A 939 29.37 15.40 7.66
N ILE A 940 28.68 16.00 8.63
CA ILE A 940 27.24 16.26 8.55
C ILE A 940 26.97 17.75 8.61
N SER A 941 25.90 18.17 7.93
CA SER A 941 25.33 19.51 8.05
C SER A 941 23.82 19.42 8.22
N TRP A 942 23.24 20.20 9.14
CA TRP A 942 21.81 20.16 9.40
C TRP A 942 21.07 21.11 8.46
N ARG A 943 21.07 20.70 7.18
CA ARG A 943 20.50 21.42 6.04
C ARG A 943 19.70 20.45 5.18
N ARG A 944 18.86 21.02 4.33
CA ARG A 944 18.08 20.26 3.34
C ARG A 944 18.99 19.73 2.23
N TRP A 945 18.50 18.78 1.46
CA TRP A 945 19.18 18.15 0.31
C TRP A 945 19.83 19.13 -0.68
N ASP A 946 19.31 20.34 -0.82
CA ASP A 946 19.84 21.41 -1.69
C ASP A 946 20.82 22.37 -0.98
N GLY A 947 21.18 22.10 0.28
CA GLY A 947 22.08 22.93 1.09
C GLY A 947 21.39 24.13 1.76
N GLU A 948 20.11 24.36 1.50
CA GLU A 948 19.34 25.41 2.15
C GLU A 948 18.90 25.02 3.57
N LYS A 949 18.37 25.99 4.30
CA LYS A 949 17.71 25.73 5.59
C LYS A 949 16.45 24.88 5.37
N TYR A 950 16.07 24.06 6.35
CA TYR A 950 14.83 23.28 6.27
C TYR A 950 13.59 24.18 6.11
N THR A 951 13.53 25.26 6.90
CA THR A 951 12.59 26.38 6.73
C THR A 951 13.29 27.69 7.08
N SER A 952 12.66 28.83 6.80
CA SER A 952 13.18 30.16 7.18
C SER A 952 13.31 30.36 8.70
N ALA A 953 12.67 29.52 9.52
CA ALA A 953 12.74 29.59 10.98
C ALA A 953 14.07 29.07 11.55
N TYR A 954 14.88 28.34 10.76
CA TYR A 954 16.16 27.81 11.22
C TYR A 954 17.29 28.85 11.11
N LEU A 955 18.20 28.82 12.08
CA LEU A 955 19.44 29.60 12.02
C LEU A 955 20.46 28.90 11.10
N ASP A 956 21.35 29.68 10.48
CA ASP A 956 22.44 29.11 9.66
C ASP A 956 23.42 28.25 10.45
N SER A 957 23.49 28.49 11.76
CA SER A 957 24.37 27.81 12.72
C SER A 957 23.71 26.60 13.39
N TYR A 958 22.52 26.16 12.97
CA TYR A 958 21.82 25.02 13.57
C TYR A 958 22.67 23.73 13.48
N GLN A 959 22.78 23.01 14.61
CA GLN A 959 23.67 21.84 14.76
C GLN A 959 22.92 20.53 15.07
N GLY A 960 21.60 20.48 14.84
CA GLY A 960 20.77 19.35 15.30
C GLY A 960 20.57 19.43 16.80
N ASP A 961 19.42 19.00 17.29
CA ASP A 961 19.00 19.17 18.70
C ASP A 961 19.75 18.26 19.69
N GLY A 962 21.06 18.09 19.52
CA GLY A 962 21.87 17.11 20.25
C GLY A 962 21.68 15.66 19.76
N GLU A 963 20.98 15.46 18.64
CA GLU A 963 20.73 14.13 18.07
C GLU A 963 22.04 13.49 17.58
N THR A 964 22.28 12.25 18.02
CA THR A 964 23.43 11.46 17.59
C THR A 964 23.14 10.81 16.23
N VAL A 965 24.10 10.91 15.32
CA VAL A 965 24.07 10.21 14.03
C VAL A 965 25.06 9.06 14.08
N VAL A 966 24.59 7.86 13.75
CA VAL A 966 25.42 6.67 13.55
C VAL A 966 25.53 6.35 12.07
N TYR A 967 26.61 5.68 11.69
CA TYR A 967 26.92 5.44 10.29
C TYR A 967 27.07 3.97 9.96
N ASN A 968 26.59 3.57 8.79
CA ASN A 968 26.98 2.32 8.14
C ASN A 968 27.74 2.65 6.86
N ILE A 969 28.88 1.99 6.66
CA ILE A 969 29.73 2.21 5.50
C ILE A 969 29.74 0.93 4.67
N LYS A 970 29.28 1.06 3.43
CA LYS A 970 29.06 -0.06 2.52
C LYS A 970 29.85 0.19 1.24
N TYR A 971 30.30 -0.87 0.58
CA TYR A 971 30.93 -0.77 -0.73
C TYR A 971 30.39 -1.83 -1.69
N SER A 972 30.55 -1.56 -2.99
CA SER A 972 30.24 -2.48 -4.07
C SER A 972 31.39 -2.51 -5.09
N SER A 973 31.73 -3.71 -5.56
CA SER A 973 32.74 -3.95 -6.60
C SER A 973 32.14 -4.20 -7.99
N ASP A 974 30.81 -4.23 -8.09
CA ASP A 974 30.05 -4.65 -9.27
C ASP A 974 28.94 -3.65 -9.62
N ASN A 975 29.27 -2.37 -9.46
CA ASN A 975 28.41 -1.24 -9.80
C ASN A 975 27.03 -1.26 -9.09
N GLY A 976 26.99 -1.76 -7.86
CA GLY A 976 25.83 -1.70 -6.98
C GLY A 976 24.95 -2.94 -6.97
N LEU A 977 25.34 -4.02 -7.66
CA LEU A 977 24.60 -5.29 -7.65
C LEU A 977 24.72 -6.00 -6.29
N HIS A 978 25.92 -6.08 -5.73
CA HIS A 978 26.17 -6.60 -4.39
C HIS A 978 26.88 -5.57 -3.52
N TRP A 979 26.46 -5.51 -2.25
CA TRP A 979 26.99 -4.58 -1.26
C TRP A 979 27.55 -5.33 -0.07
N TYR A 980 28.61 -4.78 0.50
CA TYR A 980 29.33 -5.36 1.63
C TYR A 980 29.71 -4.27 2.63
N PHE A 981 29.77 -4.61 3.92
CA PHE A 981 30.32 -3.72 4.93
C PHE A 981 31.84 -3.59 4.79
N VAL A 982 32.36 -2.38 4.96
CA VAL A 982 33.82 -2.13 4.87
C VAL A 982 34.60 -2.72 6.05
N GLN A 983 33.91 -2.98 7.17
CA GLN A 983 34.54 -3.47 8.40
C GLN A 983 35.01 -4.92 8.32
N ASP A 984 34.22 -5.80 7.70
CA ASP A 984 34.43 -7.25 7.75
C ASP A 984 34.06 -7.99 6.45
N ASN A 985 33.61 -7.27 5.41
CA ASN A 985 33.07 -7.83 4.16
C ASN A 985 31.80 -8.68 4.31
N ALA A 986 31.03 -8.54 5.41
CA ALA A 986 29.72 -9.15 5.51
C ALA A 986 28.75 -8.57 4.45
N PRO A 987 27.83 -9.38 3.87
CA PRO A 987 26.82 -8.88 2.94
C PRO A 987 25.99 -7.76 3.56
N ALA A 988 25.76 -6.70 2.79
CA ALA A 988 25.00 -5.53 3.21
C ALA A 988 23.86 -5.24 2.22
N THR A 989 22.83 -4.55 2.69
CA THR A 989 21.74 -4.04 1.82
C THR A 989 21.67 -2.52 1.95
N PRO A 990 21.77 -1.74 0.86
CA PRO A 990 21.62 -0.29 0.90
C PRO A 990 20.29 0.14 1.53
N GLY A 991 20.31 1.19 2.35
CA GLY A 991 19.15 1.75 3.03
C GLY A 991 18.60 0.94 4.20
N VAL A 992 19.24 -0.17 4.55
CA VAL A 992 18.92 -0.96 5.75
C VAL A 992 20.04 -0.74 6.78
N ARG A 993 19.69 -0.18 7.93
CA ARG A 993 20.62 -0.01 9.06
C ARG A 993 20.92 -1.37 9.68
N ASP A 994 22.20 -1.66 9.92
CA ASP A 994 22.67 -2.82 10.66
C ASP A 994 23.33 -2.37 11.96
N TYR A 995 22.71 -2.73 13.08
CA TYR A 995 23.16 -2.31 14.41
C TYR A 995 24.55 -2.86 14.79
N ALA A 996 24.98 -4.00 14.22
CA ALA A 996 26.30 -4.57 14.52
C ALA A 996 27.44 -3.81 13.83
N HIS A 997 27.12 -3.05 12.77
CA HIS A 997 28.07 -2.26 11.98
C HIS A 997 27.94 -0.75 12.20
N ASP A 998 27.25 -0.31 13.25
CA ASP A 998 27.10 1.11 13.59
C ASP A 998 28.44 1.74 14.01
N LEU A 999 28.76 2.88 13.40
CA LEU A 999 29.92 3.70 13.73
C LEU A 999 29.46 5.06 14.27
N SER A 1000 30.06 5.52 15.38
CA SER A 1000 29.81 6.87 15.94
C SER A 1000 30.91 7.89 15.62
N CYS A 1001 31.83 7.55 14.73
CA CYS A 1001 32.92 8.42 14.28
C CYS A 1001 32.58 9.06 12.92
N THR A 1002 33.39 10.02 12.49
CA THR A 1002 33.31 10.66 11.16
C THR A 1002 34.50 10.32 10.26
N SER A 1003 35.25 9.28 10.63
CA SER A 1003 36.36 8.75 9.83
C SER A 1003 36.58 7.26 10.09
N TYR A 1004 36.92 6.51 9.05
CA TYR A 1004 37.21 5.08 9.13
C TYR A 1004 38.34 4.69 8.18
N THR A 1005 39.35 3.97 8.69
CA THR A 1005 40.45 3.44 7.86
C THR A 1005 40.05 2.08 7.32
N TRP A 1006 39.90 1.99 5.99
CA TRP A 1006 39.53 0.76 5.29
C TRP A 1006 40.74 0.10 4.66
N ASP A 1007 41.01 -1.15 5.04
CA ASP A 1007 41.99 -2.01 4.37
C ASP A 1007 41.40 -2.55 3.06
N ILE A 1008 41.99 -2.12 1.94
CA ILE A 1008 41.56 -2.49 0.59
C ILE A 1008 42.52 -3.49 -0.07
N SER A 1009 43.52 -3.99 0.67
CA SER A 1009 44.59 -4.87 0.14
C SER A 1009 44.07 -6.12 -0.56
N ALA A 1010 43.00 -6.72 -0.04
CA ALA A 1010 42.36 -7.91 -0.59
C ALA A 1010 41.40 -7.63 -1.77
N LEU A 1011 41.11 -6.37 -2.08
CA LEU A 1011 40.19 -6.02 -3.17
C LEU A 1011 40.87 -6.02 -4.52
N SER A 1012 40.17 -6.55 -5.52
CA SER A 1012 40.58 -6.49 -6.93
C SER A 1012 40.63 -5.05 -7.44
N GLY A 1013 41.55 -4.80 -8.39
CA GLY A 1013 41.63 -3.53 -9.10
C GLY A 1013 40.34 -3.25 -9.89
N GLY A 1014 40.00 -1.98 -10.05
CA GLY A 1014 38.79 -1.54 -10.72
C GLY A 1014 38.00 -0.47 -9.97
N THR A 1015 36.90 -0.04 -10.59
CA THR A 1015 35.98 0.94 -10.01
C THR A 1015 35.24 0.35 -8.82
N LYS A 1016 35.22 1.07 -7.71
CA LYS A 1016 34.45 0.75 -6.51
C LYS A 1016 33.41 1.84 -6.26
N LEU A 1017 32.25 1.42 -5.77
CA LEU A 1017 31.27 2.33 -5.17
C LEU A 1017 31.40 2.24 -3.67
N LEU A 1018 31.54 3.39 -3.01
CA LEU A 1018 31.47 3.55 -1.57
C LEU A 1018 30.17 4.26 -1.24
N ARG A 1019 29.49 3.84 -0.18
CA ARG A 1019 28.26 4.42 0.32
C ARG A 1019 28.39 4.63 1.81
N VAL A 1020 28.31 5.88 2.25
CA VAL A 1020 28.24 6.23 3.67
C VAL A 1020 26.81 6.61 3.97
N GLU A 1021 26.15 5.87 4.85
CA GLU A 1021 24.78 6.12 5.29
C GLU A 1021 24.80 6.65 6.72
N GLY A 1022 24.08 7.73 6.99
CA GLY A 1022 23.90 8.33 8.32
C GLY A 1022 22.46 8.17 8.79
N TYR A 1023 22.30 7.53 9.94
CA TYR A 1023 21.03 7.29 10.61
C TYR A 1023 21.01 8.04 11.94
N ARG A 1024 19.87 8.62 12.29
CA ARG A 1024 19.66 9.17 13.63
C ARG A 1024 19.47 7.99 14.59
N ASP A 1025 20.23 7.97 15.67
CA ASP A 1025 20.36 6.76 16.49
C ASP A 1025 19.01 6.27 17.03
N THR A 1026 18.17 7.21 17.46
CA THR A 1026 16.87 6.92 18.08
C THR A 1026 15.68 6.96 17.12
N LEU A 1027 15.91 7.34 15.85
CA LEU A 1027 14.85 7.56 14.85
C LEU A 1027 15.10 6.69 13.62
N PRO A 1028 14.42 5.53 13.51
CA PRO A 1028 14.70 4.54 12.47
C PRO A 1028 14.26 4.97 11.07
N LEU A 1029 13.27 5.86 10.95
CA LEU A 1029 12.78 6.38 9.68
C LEU A 1029 13.59 7.59 9.22
N HIS A 1030 13.74 7.69 7.91
CA HIS A 1030 14.44 8.73 7.18
C HIS A 1030 15.94 8.76 7.50
N TYR A 1031 16.76 8.77 6.46
CA TYR A 1031 18.22 8.73 6.62
C TYR A 1031 18.89 9.54 5.53
N THR A 1032 20.20 9.75 5.66
CA THR A 1032 20.99 10.40 4.61
C THR A 1032 22.07 9.46 4.13
N TYR A 1033 22.49 9.59 2.88
CA TYR A 1033 23.66 8.91 2.39
C TYR A 1033 24.39 9.73 1.34
N GLN A 1034 25.64 9.38 1.08
CA GLN A 1034 26.33 9.81 -0.12
C GLN A 1034 27.06 8.62 -0.76
N LEU A 1035 26.96 8.55 -2.07
CA LEU A 1035 27.71 7.62 -2.90
C LEU A 1035 28.98 8.29 -3.42
N VAL A 1036 30.09 7.56 -3.39
CA VAL A 1036 31.37 7.97 -3.94
C VAL A 1036 31.86 6.88 -4.87
N ARG A 1037 32.25 7.25 -6.09
CA ARG A 1037 32.87 6.33 -7.04
C ARG A 1037 34.37 6.61 -7.11
N PHE A 1038 35.21 5.61 -6.86
CA PHE A 1038 36.67 5.76 -6.90
C PHE A 1038 37.32 4.52 -7.52
N TYR A 1039 38.59 4.61 -7.94
CA TYR A 1039 39.30 3.54 -8.64
C TYR A 1039 40.49 3.00 -7.85
N ILE A 1040 40.64 1.68 -7.81
CA ILE A 1040 41.79 1.01 -7.18
C ILE A 1040 42.72 0.44 -8.25
N TRP A 1041 44.01 0.79 -8.20
CA TRP A 1041 45.09 0.20 -8.99
C TRP A 1041 45.67 -1.03 -8.27
N ARG A 1042 45.76 -2.17 -8.97
CA ARG A 1042 46.34 -3.43 -8.46
C ARG A 1042 47.33 -4.03 -9.45
#